data_AF-A0A9W4TXM2-F1
#
_entry.id   AF-A0A9W4TXM2-F1
#
_cell.length_a   1.000
_cell.length_b   1.000
_cell.length_c   1.000
_cell.angle_alpha   90.00
_cell.angle_beta   90.00
_cell.angle_gamma   90.00
#
_symmetry.space_group_name_H-M   'P 1'
#
loop_
_entity.id
_entity.type
_entity.pdbx_description
1 polymer ?
#
loop_
_entity_poly.entity_id
_entity_poly.type
_entity_poly.pdbx_seq_one_letter_code
_entity_poly.pdbx_strand_id
1 'polypeptide(L)'
;MKIITIFYILSVINANSNYTKFDHSQLDSNSVLEQFDYNSLKDSPWKVSNAKKFDQGRDEIVRYTGKWSIEPSYKYPAFINDKGLVMKSKANHYSISYKLPNTINNINQDLVLQYEVKLQNGFDCSGAYIKLLDESPLGYLSFSSETPYQIMFGPDKCGSENKVHLIFRKLLPNGLIEEKHLKQNPMARINDLTNLYTLIVRKNSDFEIRINGEVAKAGNLIKNSNLFNPPIFPPTEIIDENDEKPLDWDDKLYIADPNSKKPIDYDDKYAYPTIPDPNAEKPDEWNESEPIYIQDPKSDDQLIVNPKCEHGCGPWSPPRIPNKDYKGPWFPEQILNPNYKGVWEPRKIKNPDYYENDHPGQLDKPIGGIGFELWTMDSGILFDNIYLGNSNEEAELIGNQTFKIKQELENENRRNNRPKIKHEPVPPPINFDEMIEHGHYFQFWSNQYVDFKDFWYQFLRNPFKAVTKSPIKSLIYSSIFMISFTICCGFGNVLLFLFHSGGSSNDIGEDEEVDKEIIEEEDKEVIIKEDVEIVNRKKVWFILTGLLSIVSVTILFAKNKPQLLSNDYQFGPTLSLRLYTNNIRFDNRNYRDKHERLWEKRKIQSINSMEFNTLLGHANIICLQEVLHNQLVDILEGLNSNDNNEWTYYGVGRTDGIDKGEFAPILFKSKDFLILENTTFWLSEMPEFPSKGWDAALERIVTLVTFQSKVNPLIKFNIFNTHYDHRGKLARRQSSKLIVDKMKNYNDYPSFLCGDFNTEPKDEPYHILTNAGFKDSRALIDYEFSYGYESTFTGFDRENEPFSIIDYIWSPYFTKQNNLATTFEMNNYYNLDHHDYYDIVLKQFGILGNWFKGFYFSDHRPVVATYELRRTKLI
;
A
#
# COMPACT_ATOMS: atom_id res chain seq x y z
N MET A 1 -25.34 9.25 36.82
CA MET A 1 -24.37 8.13 36.64
C MET A 1 -23.47 8.38 35.41
N LYS A 2 -22.79 9.54 35.31
CA LYS A 2 -21.85 9.86 34.20
C LYS A 2 -20.65 10.74 34.61
N ILE A 3 -20.47 11.02 35.91
CA ILE A 3 -19.42 11.93 36.42
C ILE A 3 -18.22 11.16 36.99
N ILE A 4 -18.43 9.92 37.46
CA ILE A 4 -17.36 9.08 38.05
C ILE A 4 -16.31 8.67 37.00
N THR A 5 -16.73 8.44 35.75
CA THR A 5 -15.84 8.07 34.63
C THR A 5 -14.79 9.14 34.32
N ILE A 6 -15.11 10.42 34.52
CA ILE A 6 -14.22 11.55 34.20
C ILE A 6 -13.00 11.58 35.13
N PHE A 7 -13.15 11.16 36.39
CA PHE A 7 -12.05 11.10 37.36
C PHE A 7 -11.03 9.98 37.09
N TYR A 8 -11.37 8.97 36.28
CA TYR A 8 -10.45 7.89 35.91
C TYR A 8 -9.62 8.20 34.64
N ILE A 9 -10.08 9.17 33.83
CA ILE A 9 -9.39 9.59 32.59
C ILE A 9 -8.39 10.72 32.90
N LEU A 10 -8.71 11.60 33.85
CA LEU A 10 -7.83 12.71 34.25
C LEU A 10 -6.57 12.30 35.02
N SER A 11 -6.43 11.04 35.45
CA SER A 11 -5.23 10.52 36.12
C SER A 11 -4.09 10.12 35.17
N VAL A 12 -4.30 10.12 33.84
CA VAL A 12 -3.29 9.67 32.85
C VAL A 12 -2.40 10.82 32.33
N ILE A 13 -2.72 12.08 32.68
CA ILE A 13 -2.02 13.29 32.19
C ILE A 13 -0.58 13.45 32.76
N ASN A 14 -0.08 12.46 33.52
CA ASN A 14 1.34 12.32 33.83
C ASN A 14 1.67 10.84 34.14
N ALA A 15 1.97 10.03 33.12
CA ALA A 15 2.16 8.59 33.27
C ALA A 15 3.38 8.05 32.50
N ASN A 16 4.54 8.02 33.18
CA ASN A 16 5.44 6.87 33.00
C ASN A 16 4.74 5.67 33.64
N SER A 17 4.02 4.87 32.85
CA SER A 17 3.30 3.70 33.36
C SER A 17 4.28 2.63 33.82
N ASN A 18 4.25 2.31 35.11
CA ASN A 18 4.96 1.15 35.66
C ASN A 18 4.32 -0.13 35.12
N TYR A 19 5.14 -1.11 34.77
CA TYR A 19 4.66 -2.43 34.37
C TYR A 19 3.90 -3.10 35.52
N THR A 20 2.75 -3.70 35.20
CA THR A 20 1.97 -4.53 36.12
C THR A 20 1.92 -5.94 35.58
N LYS A 21 2.40 -6.90 36.38
CA LYS A 21 2.44 -8.31 36.04
C LYS A 21 1.03 -8.88 35.86
N PHE A 22 0.87 -9.86 34.96
CA PHE A 22 -0.40 -10.56 34.81
C PHE A 22 -0.73 -11.38 36.07
N ASP A 23 -2.01 -11.44 36.42
CA ASP A 23 -2.48 -12.22 37.56
C ASP A 23 -2.67 -13.69 37.16
N HIS A 24 -1.62 -14.49 37.42
CA HIS A 24 -1.61 -15.93 37.16
C HIS A 24 -2.76 -16.71 37.83
N SER A 25 -3.50 -16.15 38.81
CA SER A 25 -4.67 -16.82 39.40
C SER A 25 -5.91 -16.83 38.47
N GLN A 26 -5.83 -16.13 37.33
CA GLN A 26 -6.87 -16.08 36.30
C GLN A 26 -6.70 -17.17 35.20
N LEU A 27 -5.71 -18.06 35.32
CA LEU A 27 -5.39 -19.12 34.37
C LEU A 27 -5.59 -20.51 35.00
N ASP A 28 -5.81 -21.54 34.17
CA ASP A 28 -5.77 -22.93 34.64
C ASP A 28 -4.39 -23.30 35.19
N SER A 29 -4.37 -24.15 36.22
CA SER A 29 -3.17 -24.71 36.86
C SER A 29 -2.17 -25.43 35.92
N ASN A 30 -2.60 -25.82 34.72
CA ASN A 30 -1.79 -26.48 33.70
C ASN A 30 -1.28 -25.51 32.62
N SER A 31 -1.88 -24.33 32.51
CA SER A 31 -1.44 -23.28 31.58
C SER A 31 -0.13 -22.65 32.04
N VAL A 32 0.78 -22.41 31.10
CA VAL A 32 2.09 -21.80 31.35
C VAL A 32 2.10 -20.40 30.77
N LEU A 33 2.46 -19.41 31.60
CA LEU A 33 2.75 -18.04 31.18
C LEU A 33 4.14 -17.64 31.69
N GLU A 34 5.00 -17.17 30.77
CA GLU A 34 6.32 -16.60 31.06
C GLU A 34 6.33 -15.12 30.66
N GLN A 35 6.76 -14.26 31.58
CA GLN A 35 6.82 -12.79 31.46
C GLN A 35 8.19 -12.21 31.88
N PHE A 36 9.22 -13.07 31.96
CA PHE A 36 10.62 -12.74 32.23
C PHE A 36 10.88 -11.84 33.46
N ASP A 37 10.02 -11.94 34.48
CA ASP A 37 10.06 -11.22 35.75
C ASP A 37 11.19 -11.74 36.68
N TYR A 38 12.43 -11.58 36.23
CA TYR A 38 13.65 -12.01 36.89
C TYR A 38 14.68 -10.87 36.95
N ASN A 39 15.62 -10.95 37.89
CA ASN A 39 16.73 -10.00 37.96
C ASN A 39 17.83 -10.30 36.93
N SER A 40 18.05 -11.57 36.61
CA SER A 40 18.96 -12.02 35.56
C SER A 40 18.54 -13.37 34.98
N LEU A 41 19.12 -13.73 33.84
CA LEU A 41 18.92 -15.04 33.22
C LEU A 41 19.35 -16.21 34.12
N LYS A 42 20.26 -15.99 35.08
CA LYS A 42 20.68 -17.04 36.04
C LYS A 42 19.57 -17.42 37.01
N ASP A 43 18.74 -16.44 37.38
CA ASP A 43 17.64 -16.60 38.33
C ASP A 43 16.38 -17.18 37.66
N SER A 44 16.26 -17.01 36.34
CA SER A 44 15.20 -17.58 35.51
C SER A 44 15.29 -19.12 35.40
N PRO A 45 14.20 -19.82 35.08
CA PRO A 45 14.23 -21.27 34.84
C PRO A 45 14.87 -21.65 33.50
N TRP A 46 15.04 -20.68 32.57
CA TRP A 46 15.65 -20.90 31.26
C TRP A 46 17.12 -21.29 31.35
N LYS A 47 17.56 -22.21 30.47
CA LYS A 47 18.93 -22.71 30.39
C LYS A 47 19.44 -22.63 28.96
N VAL A 48 20.58 -21.95 28.79
CA VAL A 48 21.32 -21.86 27.53
C VAL A 48 21.95 -23.22 27.24
N SER A 49 21.89 -23.66 25.98
CA SER A 49 22.38 -24.98 25.60
C SER A 49 23.90 -25.06 25.57
N ASN A 50 24.44 -26.20 26.02
CA ASN A 50 25.85 -26.56 25.86
C ASN A 50 26.10 -27.42 24.60
N ALA A 51 25.10 -27.57 23.74
CA ALA A 51 25.19 -28.38 22.52
C ALA A 51 26.20 -27.82 21.50
N LYS A 52 26.65 -28.72 20.64
CA LYS A 52 27.50 -28.44 19.48
C LYS A 52 26.87 -29.19 18.30
N LYS A 53 26.75 -28.51 17.15
CA LYS A 53 26.22 -29.08 15.91
C LYS A 53 27.37 -29.24 14.93
N PHE A 54 27.33 -30.25 14.08
CA PHE A 54 28.17 -30.30 12.88
C PHE A 54 27.38 -29.73 11.69
N ASP A 55 27.90 -28.71 11.03
CA ASP A 55 27.29 -28.12 9.84
C ASP A 55 27.89 -28.74 8.58
N GLN A 56 27.17 -29.68 7.98
CA GLN A 56 27.57 -30.37 6.76
C GLN A 56 27.79 -29.44 5.55
N GLY A 57 27.17 -28.24 5.54
CA GLY A 57 27.37 -27.25 4.49
C GLY A 57 28.66 -26.43 4.64
N ARG A 58 29.34 -26.52 5.80
CA ARG A 58 30.55 -25.74 6.13
C ARG A 58 31.69 -26.57 6.73
N ASP A 59 31.51 -27.88 6.88
CA ASP A 59 32.47 -28.84 7.44
C ASP A 59 32.96 -28.47 8.87
N GLU A 60 32.15 -27.72 9.63
CA GLU A 60 32.56 -27.14 10.92
C GLU A 60 31.65 -27.51 12.10
N ILE A 61 32.22 -27.49 13.32
CA ILE A 61 31.48 -27.68 14.57
C ILE A 61 30.94 -26.33 15.06
N VAL A 62 29.75 -25.98 14.58
CA VAL A 62 28.97 -24.82 15.04
C VAL A 62 28.61 -24.97 16.52
N ARG A 63 28.70 -23.84 17.26
CA ARG A 63 28.35 -23.75 18.68
C ARG A 63 27.34 -22.64 18.88
N TYR A 64 26.40 -22.84 19.80
CA TYR A 64 25.38 -21.84 20.12
C TYR A 64 25.96 -20.74 21.03
N THR A 65 26.77 -19.85 20.45
CA THR A 65 27.52 -18.79 21.15
C THR A 65 26.73 -17.50 21.39
N GLY A 66 25.50 -17.42 20.89
CA GLY A 66 24.62 -16.26 21.04
C GLY A 66 24.37 -15.87 22.50
N LYS A 67 24.65 -14.61 22.85
CA LYS A 67 24.46 -14.09 24.21
C LYS A 67 23.01 -13.65 24.42
N TRP A 68 22.37 -14.23 25.42
CA TRP A 68 21.06 -13.85 25.93
C TRP A 68 21.18 -12.88 27.12
N SER A 69 20.20 -11.99 27.28
CA SER A 69 19.94 -11.25 28.52
C SER A 69 18.44 -11.19 28.80
N ILE A 70 18.08 -10.84 30.04
CA ILE A 70 16.72 -10.40 30.40
C ILE A 70 16.83 -8.90 30.68
N GLU A 71 16.13 -8.09 29.90
CA GLU A 71 16.26 -6.63 29.92
C GLU A 71 15.00 -5.96 29.34
N PRO A 72 14.72 -4.70 29.70
CA PRO A 72 13.62 -3.95 29.10
C PRO A 72 13.93 -3.53 27.66
N SER A 73 12.87 -3.32 26.88
CA SER A 73 12.96 -2.72 25.54
C SER A 73 13.60 -1.33 25.61
N TYR A 74 14.62 -1.08 24.78
CA TYR A 74 15.24 0.25 24.66
C TYR A 74 14.68 1.07 23.49
N LYS A 75 14.14 0.41 22.45
CA LYS A 75 13.48 1.09 21.32
C LYS A 75 11.97 1.16 21.57
N TYR A 76 11.43 2.37 21.68
CA TYR A 76 10.01 2.66 21.96
C TYR A 76 9.42 1.76 23.06
N PRO A 77 9.92 1.81 24.31
CA PRO A 77 9.30 1.07 25.43
C PRO A 77 7.86 1.53 25.67
N ALA A 78 7.00 0.61 26.14
CA ALA A 78 5.67 0.93 26.64
C ALA A 78 5.70 1.29 28.14
N PHE A 79 6.20 0.35 28.95
CA PHE A 79 6.20 0.46 30.41
C PHE A 79 7.62 0.56 30.99
N ILE A 80 7.73 1.11 32.20
CA ILE A 80 8.95 0.99 33.00
C ILE A 80 9.04 -0.42 33.58
N ASN A 81 10.22 -1.04 33.42
CA ASN A 81 10.60 -2.38 33.90
C ASN A 81 9.83 -3.58 33.31
N ASP A 82 9.07 -3.39 32.23
CA ASP A 82 8.64 -4.47 31.32
C ASP A 82 9.89 -5.06 30.64
N LYS A 83 10.18 -6.33 30.90
CA LYS A 83 11.42 -7.04 30.50
C LYS A 83 11.08 -8.20 29.59
N GLY A 84 11.88 -8.41 28.56
CA GLY A 84 11.84 -9.64 27.76
C GLY A 84 13.18 -10.35 27.73
N LEU A 85 13.19 -11.54 27.12
CA LEU A 85 14.39 -12.30 26.78
C LEU A 85 14.98 -11.77 25.47
N VAL A 86 16.22 -11.29 25.47
CA VAL A 86 16.81 -10.56 24.34
C VAL A 86 18.05 -11.25 23.76
N MET A 87 18.10 -11.34 22.43
CA MET A 87 19.26 -11.82 21.65
C MET A 87 20.26 -10.67 21.41
N LYS A 88 21.43 -10.67 22.08
CA LYS A 88 22.33 -9.49 22.14
C LYS A 88 23.46 -9.43 21.12
N SER A 89 23.77 -10.54 20.47
CA SER A 89 24.89 -10.73 19.54
C SER A 89 24.40 -10.96 18.11
N LYS A 90 24.94 -10.18 17.16
CA LYS A 90 24.73 -10.31 15.70
C LYS A 90 25.48 -11.52 15.12
N ALA A 91 25.04 -12.00 13.95
CA ALA A 91 25.63 -13.13 13.20
C ALA A 91 25.99 -14.34 14.09
N ASN A 92 25.02 -14.82 14.88
CA ASN A 92 25.24 -15.87 15.88
C ASN A 92 24.14 -16.93 15.88
N HIS A 93 24.54 -18.16 16.25
CA HIS A 93 23.63 -19.25 16.55
C HIS A 93 23.21 -19.19 18.04
N TYR A 94 21.92 -19.35 18.28
CA TYR A 94 21.27 -19.24 19.58
C TYR A 94 20.55 -20.53 19.92
N SER A 95 20.68 -20.98 21.17
CA SER A 95 19.86 -22.07 21.70
C SER A 95 19.61 -21.88 23.19
N ILE A 96 18.34 -21.76 23.57
CA ILE A 96 17.89 -21.69 24.97
C ILE A 96 16.58 -22.44 25.13
N SER A 97 16.36 -23.03 26.30
CA SER A 97 15.20 -23.84 26.60
C SER A 97 14.70 -23.63 28.03
N TYR A 98 13.41 -23.87 28.24
CA TYR A 98 12.76 -23.94 29.53
C TYR A 98 12.04 -25.29 29.62
N LYS A 99 12.38 -26.08 30.65
CA LYS A 99 11.63 -27.31 30.98
C LYS A 99 10.39 -26.93 31.77
N LEU A 100 9.22 -27.29 31.24
CA LEU A 100 7.94 -26.98 31.87
C LEU A 100 7.82 -27.72 33.22
N PRO A 101 7.10 -27.16 34.22
CA PRO A 101 6.89 -27.81 35.50
C PRO A 101 5.98 -29.04 35.38
N ASN A 102 4.96 -28.95 34.53
CA ASN A 102 4.03 -30.02 34.14
C ASN A 102 4.12 -30.23 32.62
N THR A 103 3.74 -31.39 32.12
CA THR A 103 3.65 -31.67 30.68
C THR A 103 2.29 -31.24 30.12
N ILE A 104 2.31 -30.61 28.94
CA ILE A 104 1.10 -30.15 28.24
C ILE A 104 0.81 -31.08 27.06
N ASN A 105 -0.46 -31.43 26.86
CA ASN A 105 -0.95 -32.19 25.71
C ASN A 105 -2.29 -31.59 25.24
N ASN A 106 -2.86 -32.09 24.14
CA ASN A 106 -4.14 -31.61 23.62
C ASN A 106 -5.10 -32.76 23.26
N ILE A 107 -5.08 -33.85 24.04
CA ILE A 107 -5.96 -35.00 23.83
C ILE A 107 -7.41 -34.56 24.11
N ASN A 108 -8.25 -34.53 23.07
CA ASN A 108 -9.63 -33.98 23.10
C ASN A 108 -9.75 -32.50 23.52
N GLN A 109 -8.66 -31.73 23.44
CA GLN A 109 -8.58 -30.32 23.84
C GLN A 109 -7.97 -29.48 22.72
N ASP A 110 -8.21 -28.17 22.74
CA ASP A 110 -7.51 -27.25 21.85
C ASP A 110 -6.06 -27.06 22.38
N LEU A 111 -5.14 -26.66 21.51
CA LEU A 111 -3.76 -26.27 21.84
C LEU A 111 -3.58 -24.81 21.44
N VAL A 112 -3.17 -23.97 22.39
CA VAL A 112 -2.97 -22.53 22.15
C VAL A 112 -1.58 -22.12 22.61
N LEU A 113 -0.83 -21.52 21.68
CA LEU A 113 0.51 -20.97 21.89
C LEU A 113 0.46 -19.50 21.47
N GLN A 114 0.86 -18.59 22.35
CA GLN A 114 0.90 -17.15 22.07
C GLN A 114 2.18 -16.55 22.63
N TYR A 115 2.82 -15.65 21.89
CA TYR A 115 3.95 -14.86 22.42
C TYR A 115 4.18 -13.55 21.66
N GLU A 116 4.88 -12.63 22.32
CA GLU A 116 5.29 -11.34 21.77
C GLU A 116 6.71 -11.41 21.18
N VAL A 117 6.91 -10.73 20.05
CA VAL A 117 8.23 -10.51 19.43
C VAL A 117 8.40 -9.03 19.09
N LYS A 118 9.51 -8.43 19.53
CA LYS A 118 9.89 -7.05 19.20
C LYS A 118 11.25 -6.98 18.51
N LEU A 119 11.32 -6.26 17.39
CA LEU A 119 12.46 -6.26 16.46
C LEU A 119 13.27 -4.96 16.56
N GLN A 120 14.07 -4.81 17.63
CA GLN A 120 14.61 -3.50 18.00
C GLN A 120 15.71 -2.95 17.05
N ASN A 121 16.51 -3.80 16.37
CA ASN A 121 17.52 -3.35 15.38
C ASN A 121 17.32 -3.93 13.96
N GLY A 122 16.10 -4.34 13.60
CA GLY A 122 15.84 -5.01 12.32
C GLY A 122 15.80 -6.55 12.42
N PHE A 123 15.56 -7.19 11.29
CA PHE A 123 15.26 -8.63 11.17
C PHE A 123 15.46 -9.08 9.70
N ASP A 124 16.70 -9.00 9.21
CA ASP A 124 17.00 -9.10 7.77
C ASP A 124 17.39 -10.52 7.32
N CYS A 125 18.16 -11.23 8.15
CA CYS A 125 18.31 -12.69 8.08
C CYS A 125 18.39 -13.27 9.49
N SER A 126 17.21 -13.44 10.07
CA SER A 126 17.01 -13.68 11.48
C SER A 126 15.70 -14.46 11.70
N GLY A 127 15.76 -15.50 12.54
CA GLY A 127 14.58 -16.24 13.00
C GLY A 127 14.11 -15.76 14.37
N ALA A 128 12.81 -15.86 14.63
CA ALA A 128 12.19 -15.59 15.92
C ALA A 128 11.02 -16.55 16.22
N TYR A 129 11.10 -17.78 15.70
CA TYR A 129 10.17 -18.89 15.95
C TYR A 129 10.50 -19.64 17.25
N ILE A 130 9.48 -20.23 17.88
CA ILE A 130 9.59 -21.09 19.06
C ILE A 130 9.35 -22.57 18.69
N LYS A 131 10.04 -23.48 19.39
CA LYS A 131 9.84 -24.93 19.30
C LYS A 131 9.18 -25.46 20.58
N LEU A 132 8.12 -26.26 20.42
CA LEU A 132 7.47 -27.01 21.50
C LEU A 132 8.11 -28.40 21.59
N LEU A 133 8.88 -28.66 22.65
CA LEU A 133 9.81 -29.78 22.76
C LEU A 133 9.14 -31.05 23.31
N ASP A 134 9.50 -32.22 22.76
CA ASP A 134 9.11 -33.53 23.29
C ASP A 134 9.52 -33.65 24.76
N GLU A 135 8.72 -34.34 25.59
CA GLU A 135 9.10 -34.62 26.99
C GLU A 135 10.48 -35.31 27.10
N SER A 136 11.42 -34.62 27.76
CA SER A 136 12.73 -35.18 28.15
C SER A 136 12.85 -35.32 29.68
N PRO A 137 13.08 -36.54 30.22
CA PRO A 137 13.37 -36.71 31.64
C PRO A 137 14.69 -36.02 32.02
N LEU A 138 15.70 -36.08 31.14
CA LEU A 138 17.01 -35.45 31.29
C LEU A 138 16.98 -33.92 31.08
N GLY A 139 15.87 -33.36 30.63
CA GLY A 139 15.75 -31.95 30.24
C GLY A 139 16.49 -31.63 28.94
N TYR A 140 16.84 -30.35 28.76
CA TYR A 140 17.21 -29.77 27.46
C TYR A 140 18.56 -29.01 27.49
N LEU A 141 19.47 -29.37 28.41
CA LEU A 141 20.81 -28.77 28.52
C LEU A 141 21.70 -28.97 27.26
N SER A 142 21.29 -29.86 26.36
CA SER A 142 21.91 -30.11 25.05
C SER A 142 20.94 -29.84 23.89
N PHE A 143 20.00 -28.90 24.05
CA PHE A 143 19.08 -28.45 23.00
C PHE A 143 19.81 -27.98 21.73
N SER A 144 19.33 -28.42 20.57
CA SER A 144 19.92 -28.25 19.24
C SER A 144 18.87 -28.44 18.15
N SER A 145 19.22 -28.23 16.88
CA SER A 145 18.32 -28.51 15.75
C SER A 145 17.87 -29.97 15.65
N GLU A 146 18.61 -30.91 16.24
CA GLU A 146 18.30 -32.34 16.26
C GLU A 146 17.36 -32.73 17.43
N THR A 147 17.10 -31.82 18.37
CA THR A 147 16.28 -32.12 19.55
C THR A 147 14.83 -32.36 19.15
N PRO A 148 14.22 -33.49 19.54
CA PRO A 148 12.84 -33.79 19.20
C PRO A 148 11.85 -32.72 19.70
N TYR A 149 10.96 -32.33 18.80
CA TYR A 149 9.92 -31.34 19.01
C TYR A 149 8.62 -31.77 18.31
N GLN A 150 7.50 -31.20 18.73
CA GLN A 150 6.14 -31.46 18.21
C GLN A 150 5.69 -30.40 17.20
N ILE A 151 5.89 -29.11 17.52
CA ILE A 151 5.56 -27.96 16.66
C ILE A 151 6.71 -26.95 16.64
N MET A 152 7.02 -26.40 15.46
CA MET A 152 7.70 -25.12 15.33
C MET A 152 6.70 -24.07 14.82
N PHE A 153 6.65 -22.92 15.48
CA PHE A 153 5.75 -21.82 15.11
C PHE A 153 6.42 -20.46 15.27
N GLY A 154 6.13 -19.52 14.37
CA GLY A 154 6.48 -18.11 14.55
C GLY A 154 7.30 -17.47 13.40
N PRO A 155 7.62 -16.18 13.53
CA PRO A 155 8.23 -15.39 12.45
C PRO A 155 9.67 -15.82 12.10
N ASP A 156 9.96 -15.84 10.81
CA ASP A 156 11.26 -16.13 10.20
C ASP A 156 11.45 -15.29 8.94
N LYS A 157 12.63 -14.68 8.79
CA LYS A 157 12.98 -13.95 7.58
C LYS A 157 14.45 -14.16 7.24
N CYS A 158 14.76 -14.44 5.97
CA CYS A 158 16.13 -14.34 5.47
C CYS A 158 16.18 -13.86 4.02
N GLY A 159 16.77 -12.67 3.83
CA GLY A 159 16.87 -12.03 2.52
C GLY A 159 15.49 -11.72 1.97
N SER A 160 15.11 -12.41 0.89
CA SER A 160 13.77 -12.40 0.32
C SER A 160 12.74 -13.05 1.27
N GLU A 161 12.92 -14.31 1.63
CA GLU A 161 11.92 -15.09 2.36
C GLU A 161 11.45 -14.40 3.65
N ASN A 162 10.14 -14.26 3.81
CA ASN A 162 9.46 -13.69 4.98
C ASN A 162 8.19 -14.50 5.26
N LYS A 163 8.15 -15.19 6.40
CA LYS A 163 7.09 -16.17 6.72
C LYS A 163 6.91 -16.31 8.23
N VAL A 164 5.67 -16.57 8.65
CA VAL A 164 5.40 -17.19 9.95
C VAL A 164 5.35 -18.70 9.72
N HIS A 165 6.32 -19.43 10.28
CA HIS A 165 6.33 -20.89 10.22
C HIS A 165 5.13 -21.46 10.97
N LEU A 166 4.59 -22.55 10.42
CA LEU A 166 3.84 -23.56 11.16
C LEU A 166 4.29 -24.92 10.62
N ILE A 167 4.99 -25.68 11.45
CA ILE A 167 5.50 -27.01 11.12
C ILE A 167 5.01 -27.98 12.18
N PHE A 168 4.25 -28.99 11.76
CA PHE A 168 3.89 -30.13 12.61
C PHE A 168 4.89 -31.26 12.36
N ARG A 169 5.48 -31.81 13.43
CA ARG A 169 6.37 -32.96 13.32
C ARG A 169 5.61 -34.22 13.72
N LYS A 170 5.44 -35.15 12.78
CA LYS A 170 4.50 -36.28 12.87
C LYS A 170 5.17 -37.64 12.77
N LEU A 171 4.74 -38.56 13.63
CA LEU A 171 5.09 -39.98 13.60
C LEU A 171 4.20 -40.71 12.58
N LEU A 172 4.83 -41.28 11.55
CA LEU A 172 4.16 -42.08 10.52
C LEU A 172 3.90 -43.52 11.02
N PRO A 173 2.92 -44.26 10.45
CA PRO A 173 2.64 -45.64 10.86
C PRO A 173 3.81 -46.63 10.71
N ASN A 174 4.79 -46.31 9.86
CA ASN A 174 6.04 -47.08 9.69
C ASN A 174 7.12 -46.76 10.74
N GLY A 175 6.85 -45.86 11.69
CA GLY A 175 7.77 -45.46 12.76
C GLY A 175 8.75 -44.34 12.38
N LEU A 176 8.76 -43.86 11.14
CA LEU A 176 9.53 -42.68 10.73
C LEU A 176 8.85 -41.40 11.23
N ILE A 177 9.63 -40.32 11.37
CA ILE A 177 9.13 -38.99 11.76
C ILE A 177 9.32 -38.04 10.59
N GLU A 178 8.26 -37.34 10.21
CA GLU A 178 8.22 -36.40 9.08
C GLU A 178 7.76 -35.01 9.53
N GLU A 179 8.37 -33.97 8.97
CA GLU A 179 7.95 -32.58 9.20
C GLU A 179 6.96 -32.14 8.12
N LYS A 180 5.75 -31.78 8.52
CA LYS A 180 4.70 -31.21 7.66
C LYS A 180 4.80 -29.69 7.73
N HIS A 181 5.34 -29.05 6.70
CA HIS A 181 5.50 -27.59 6.61
C HIS A 181 4.24 -26.95 6.01
N LEU A 182 3.69 -25.89 6.59
CA LEU A 182 2.54 -25.17 6.02
C LEU A 182 2.88 -24.63 4.61
N LYS A 183 1.92 -24.66 3.68
CA LYS A 183 2.00 -24.00 2.38
C LYS A 183 1.35 -22.62 2.43
N GLN A 184 1.93 -21.66 1.70
CA GLN A 184 1.46 -20.26 1.63
C GLN A 184 1.33 -19.63 3.02
N ASN A 185 2.45 -19.58 3.75
CA ASN A 185 2.53 -19.00 5.10
C ASN A 185 2.19 -17.50 5.08
N PRO A 186 1.53 -16.95 6.12
CA PRO A 186 1.38 -15.51 6.25
C PRO A 186 2.74 -14.86 6.51
N MET A 187 2.92 -13.62 6.05
CA MET A 187 4.17 -12.86 6.24
C MET A 187 4.35 -12.42 7.71
N ALA A 188 5.59 -12.44 8.20
CA ALA A 188 5.90 -11.83 9.50
C ALA A 188 5.84 -10.30 9.43
N ARG A 189 5.54 -9.66 10.57
CA ARG A 189 5.54 -8.20 10.72
C ARG A 189 6.95 -7.71 11.06
N ILE A 190 7.63 -7.11 10.09
CA ILE A 190 9.03 -6.61 10.20
C ILE A 190 9.07 -5.15 10.71
N ASN A 191 8.15 -4.76 11.58
CA ASN A 191 8.10 -3.40 12.13
C ASN A 191 8.91 -3.30 13.44
N ASP A 192 9.13 -2.08 13.91
CA ASP A 192 9.93 -1.80 15.11
C ASP A 192 9.14 -1.70 16.41
N LEU A 193 7.92 -2.23 16.43
CA LEU A 193 7.08 -2.42 17.59
C LEU A 193 7.06 -3.88 18.03
N THR A 194 6.46 -4.14 19.18
CA THR A 194 6.05 -5.47 19.60
C THR A 194 4.89 -5.95 18.73
N ASN A 195 4.96 -7.22 18.29
CA ASN A 195 3.91 -7.91 17.56
C ASN A 195 3.59 -9.24 18.26
N LEU A 196 2.30 -9.56 18.38
CA LEU A 196 1.79 -10.77 19.01
C LEU A 196 1.59 -11.85 17.95
N TYR A 197 2.10 -13.05 18.18
CA TYR A 197 1.89 -14.21 17.31
C TYR A 197 1.16 -15.31 18.09
N THR A 198 0.01 -15.73 17.58
CA THR A 198 -0.84 -16.75 18.21
C THR A 198 -1.10 -17.91 17.25
N LEU A 199 -0.87 -19.13 17.71
CA LEU A 199 -1.29 -20.37 17.07
C LEU A 199 -2.38 -21.02 17.91
N ILE A 200 -3.49 -21.37 17.26
CA ILE A 200 -4.57 -22.17 17.83
C ILE A 200 -4.69 -23.44 16.97
N VAL A 201 -4.62 -24.61 17.58
CA VAL A 201 -4.91 -25.91 16.91
C VAL A 201 -6.04 -26.56 17.68
N ARG A 202 -7.21 -26.65 17.06
CA ARG A 202 -8.46 -27.06 17.71
C ARG A 202 -8.64 -28.58 17.67
N LYS A 203 -9.34 -29.13 18.67
CA LYS A 203 -9.63 -30.58 18.76
C LYS A 203 -10.44 -31.16 17.60
N ASN A 204 -11.14 -30.31 16.83
CA ASN A 204 -11.85 -30.69 15.59
C ASN A 204 -10.94 -30.65 14.34
N SER A 205 -9.62 -30.50 14.53
CA SER A 205 -8.60 -30.37 13.50
C SER A 205 -8.71 -29.13 12.60
N ASP A 206 -9.42 -28.09 13.03
CA ASP A 206 -9.20 -26.72 12.54
C ASP A 206 -7.93 -26.12 13.17
N PHE A 207 -7.27 -25.20 12.50
CA PHE A 207 -6.21 -24.36 13.09
C PHE A 207 -6.30 -22.91 12.60
N GLU A 208 -5.68 -22.03 13.37
CA GLU A 208 -5.76 -20.58 13.22
C GLU A 208 -4.39 -19.98 13.57
N ILE A 209 -3.86 -19.13 12.70
CA ILE A 209 -2.68 -18.28 12.96
C ILE A 209 -3.18 -16.85 13.06
N ARG A 210 -3.02 -16.22 14.22
CA ARG A 210 -3.30 -14.80 14.42
C ARG A 210 -2.01 -13.99 14.56
N ILE A 211 -2.08 -12.75 14.10
CA ILE A 211 -1.02 -11.75 14.23
C ILE A 211 -1.66 -10.48 14.78
N ASN A 212 -1.18 -10.00 15.93
CA ASN A 212 -1.75 -8.86 16.66
C ASN A 212 -3.26 -9.03 16.99
N GLY A 213 -3.72 -10.28 17.12
CA GLY A 213 -5.13 -10.64 17.33
C GLY A 213 -5.96 -10.87 16.06
N GLU A 214 -5.48 -10.42 14.89
CA GLU A 214 -6.16 -10.59 13.60
C GLU A 214 -5.84 -11.94 12.96
N VAL A 215 -6.81 -12.58 12.30
CA VAL A 215 -6.60 -13.88 11.63
C VAL A 215 -5.77 -13.70 10.36
N ALA A 216 -4.56 -14.24 10.35
CA ALA A 216 -3.63 -14.16 9.22
C ALA A 216 -3.65 -15.43 8.33
N LYS A 217 -4.00 -16.59 8.89
CA LYS A 217 -4.26 -17.84 8.15
C LYS A 217 -5.18 -18.73 8.99
N ALA A 218 -6.08 -19.47 8.35
CA ALA A 218 -6.85 -20.53 8.99
C ALA A 218 -7.04 -21.71 8.01
N GLY A 219 -7.40 -22.87 8.53
CA GLY A 219 -7.72 -24.05 7.71
C GLY A 219 -8.08 -25.28 8.55
N ASN A 220 -8.43 -26.37 7.88
CA ASN A 220 -8.69 -27.66 8.51
C ASN A 220 -7.69 -28.71 8.00
N LEU A 221 -7.06 -29.43 8.92
CA LEU A 221 -5.97 -30.38 8.65
C LEU A 221 -6.41 -31.66 7.93
N ILE A 222 -7.72 -31.97 7.93
CA ILE A 222 -8.31 -33.13 7.25
C ILE A 222 -8.88 -32.71 5.88
N LYS A 223 -9.76 -31.69 5.87
CA LYS A 223 -10.54 -31.29 4.69
C LYS A 223 -9.71 -30.69 3.55
N ASN A 224 -8.47 -30.27 3.79
CA ASN A 224 -7.59 -29.72 2.77
C ASN A 224 -6.20 -30.38 2.79
N SER A 225 -6.07 -31.50 2.07
CA SER A 225 -4.82 -32.24 1.94
C SER A 225 -3.67 -31.43 1.34
N ASN A 226 -3.95 -30.43 0.51
CA ASN A 226 -2.93 -29.58 -0.12
C ASN A 226 -2.49 -28.38 0.74
N LEU A 227 -2.88 -28.31 2.02
CA LEU A 227 -2.50 -27.19 2.88
C LEU A 227 -1.06 -27.29 3.43
N PHE A 228 -0.45 -28.47 3.41
CA PHE A 228 0.91 -28.73 3.91
C PHE A 228 1.82 -29.37 2.84
N ASN A 229 3.13 -29.26 3.05
CA ASN A 229 4.19 -29.90 2.27
C ASN A 229 5.13 -30.70 3.20
N PRO A 230 5.23 -32.03 3.05
CA PRO A 230 4.26 -32.88 2.37
C PRO A 230 2.85 -32.76 3.00
N PRO A 231 1.78 -33.16 2.30
CA PRO A 231 0.42 -33.26 2.85
C PRO A 231 0.36 -33.94 4.22
N ILE A 232 -0.59 -33.53 5.08
CA ILE A 232 -0.79 -34.12 6.42
C ILE A 232 -0.98 -35.65 6.30
N PHE A 233 -1.91 -36.06 5.44
CA PHE A 233 -2.09 -37.45 5.01
C PHE A 233 -1.49 -37.65 3.62
N PRO A 234 -0.87 -38.81 3.33
CA PRO A 234 -0.48 -39.17 1.96
C PRO A 234 -1.69 -39.08 1.01
N PRO A 235 -1.48 -38.83 -0.30
CA PRO A 235 -2.59 -38.86 -1.25
C PRO A 235 -3.16 -40.28 -1.36
N THR A 236 -4.46 -40.41 -1.62
CA THR A 236 -5.14 -41.71 -1.84
C THR A 236 -4.63 -42.43 -3.09
N GLU A 237 -4.14 -41.68 -4.06
CA GLU A 237 -3.58 -42.16 -5.32
C GLU A 237 -2.22 -41.50 -5.57
N ILE A 238 -1.29 -42.28 -6.13
CA ILE A 238 0.01 -41.82 -6.63
C ILE A 238 0.08 -42.06 -8.13
N ILE A 239 1.00 -41.37 -8.80
CA ILE A 239 1.32 -41.61 -10.21
C ILE A 239 2.07 -42.95 -10.29
N ASP A 240 1.73 -43.79 -11.26
CA ASP A 240 2.50 -45.01 -11.54
C ASP A 240 3.76 -44.67 -12.34
N GLU A 241 4.92 -44.69 -11.67
CA GLU A 241 6.23 -44.42 -12.29
C GLU A 241 6.61 -45.46 -13.37
N ASN A 242 5.87 -46.56 -13.49
CA ASN A 242 6.08 -47.61 -14.49
C ASN A 242 5.14 -47.49 -15.71
N ASP A 243 4.26 -46.48 -15.74
CA ASP A 243 3.37 -46.22 -16.86
C ASP A 243 4.04 -45.26 -17.84
N GLU A 244 4.43 -45.76 -19.03
CA GLU A 244 5.11 -44.97 -20.06
C GLU A 244 4.11 -44.42 -21.09
N LYS A 245 4.43 -43.24 -21.65
CA LYS A 245 3.63 -42.64 -22.72
C LYS A 245 3.58 -43.56 -23.95
N PRO A 246 2.39 -44.02 -24.39
CA PRO A 246 2.28 -44.88 -25.57
C PRO A 246 2.85 -44.20 -26.82
N LEU A 247 3.57 -44.96 -27.66
CA LEU A 247 4.20 -44.44 -28.88
C LEU A 247 3.19 -43.92 -29.92
N ASP A 248 1.92 -44.34 -29.81
CA ASP A 248 0.80 -43.86 -30.63
C ASP A 248 0.03 -42.70 -29.95
N TRP A 249 0.47 -42.21 -28.79
CA TRP A 249 -0.17 -41.08 -28.10
C TRP A 249 0.36 -39.74 -28.58
N ASP A 250 -0.39 -39.11 -29.48
CA ASP A 250 -0.09 -37.75 -29.93
C ASP A 250 -0.73 -36.70 -29.01
N ASP A 251 0.12 -35.98 -28.30
CA ASP A 251 -0.20 -34.84 -27.42
C ASP A 251 0.08 -33.49 -28.09
N LYS A 252 0.46 -33.47 -29.37
CA LYS A 252 0.60 -32.24 -30.14
C LYS A 252 -0.78 -31.80 -30.61
N LEU A 253 -1.35 -30.80 -29.96
CA LEU A 253 -2.63 -30.18 -30.34
C LEU A 253 -2.62 -29.66 -31.80
N TYR A 254 -1.45 -29.24 -32.29
CA TYR A 254 -1.24 -28.75 -33.64
C TYR A 254 -0.10 -29.50 -34.33
N ILE A 255 -0.23 -29.66 -35.65
CA ILE A 255 0.82 -30.15 -36.55
C ILE A 255 0.95 -29.20 -37.75
N ALA A 256 2.12 -29.21 -38.38
CA ALA A 256 2.30 -28.59 -39.68
C ALA A 256 1.37 -29.24 -40.71
N ASP A 257 0.66 -28.44 -41.50
CA ASP A 257 -0.13 -28.93 -42.63
C ASP A 257 0.79 -29.60 -43.67
N PRO A 258 0.60 -30.90 -44.00
CA PRO A 258 1.40 -31.57 -45.01
C PRO A 258 1.16 -31.04 -46.44
N ASN A 259 0.12 -30.23 -46.66
CA ASN A 259 -0.17 -29.61 -47.96
C ASN A 259 0.52 -28.23 -48.12
N SER A 260 0.80 -27.55 -47.01
CA SER A 260 1.51 -26.28 -46.94
C SER A 260 2.93 -26.41 -47.50
N LYS A 261 3.19 -25.75 -48.64
CA LYS A 261 4.49 -25.77 -49.34
C LYS A 261 5.12 -24.39 -49.34
N LYS A 262 6.42 -24.34 -49.04
CA LYS A 262 7.23 -23.13 -49.16
C LYS A 262 7.23 -22.65 -50.62
N PRO A 263 6.94 -21.38 -50.91
CA PRO A 263 7.09 -20.83 -52.25
C PRO A 263 8.54 -20.96 -52.72
N ILE A 264 8.73 -21.34 -53.99
CA ILE A 264 10.07 -21.64 -54.55
C ILE A 264 10.99 -20.42 -54.57
N ASP A 265 10.40 -19.23 -54.66
CA ASP A 265 11.02 -17.91 -54.69
C ASP A 265 11.09 -17.24 -53.30
N TYR A 266 10.68 -17.93 -52.23
CA TYR A 266 10.62 -17.35 -50.89
C TYR A 266 12.00 -16.92 -50.37
N ASP A 267 13.03 -17.74 -50.60
CA ASP A 267 14.37 -17.43 -50.08
C ASP A 267 15.03 -16.27 -50.83
N ASP A 268 14.90 -16.24 -52.16
CA ASP A 268 15.43 -15.18 -53.02
C ASP A 268 14.79 -13.81 -52.74
N LYS A 269 13.49 -13.78 -52.36
CA LYS A 269 12.74 -12.54 -52.12
C LYS A 269 12.71 -12.12 -50.65
N TYR A 270 12.53 -13.06 -49.72
CA TYR A 270 12.00 -12.76 -48.38
C TYR A 270 12.85 -13.29 -47.20
N ALA A 271 13.91 -14.09 -47.45
CA ALA A 271 14.70 -14.69 -46.36
C ALA A 271 15.94 -13.89 -45.92
N TYR A 272 16.36 -12.85 -46.66
CA TYR A 272 17.49 -12.00 -46.27
C TYR A 272 17.00 -10.72 -45.56
N PRO A 273 17.43 -10.44 -44.30
CA PRO A 273 16.98 -9.25 -43.55
C PRO A 273 17.63 -7.95 -44.03
N THR A 274 18.72 -8.02 -44.80
CA THR A 274 19.32 -6.88 -45.47
C THR A 274 19.64 -7.22 -46.93
N ILE A 275 19.53 -6.22 -47.80
CA ILE A 275 19.91 -6.28 -49.22
C ILE A 275 20.94 -5.18 -49.50
N PRO A 276 21.81 -5.32 -50.52
CA PRO A 276 22.65 -4.20 -50.96
C PRO A 276 21.75 -3.04 -51.44
N ASP A 277 22.11 -1.79 -51.13
CA ASP A 277 21.34 -0.62 -51.54
C ASP A 277 21.37 -0.44 -53.07
N PRO A 278 20.23 -0.51 -53.78
CA PRO A 278 20.19 -0.35 -55.22
C PRO A 278 20.40 1.11 -55.68
N ASN A 279 20.43 2.08 -54.76
CA ASN A 279 20.64 3.50 -55.05
C ASN A 279 22.01 4.02 -54.58
N ALA A 280 22.84 3.15 -53.98
CA ALA A 280 24.18 3.55 -53.57
C ALA A 280 25.12 3.57 -54.78
N GLU A 281 25.62 4.75 -55.11
CA GLU A 281 26.69 4.93 -56.09
C GLU A 281 28.06 4.85 -55.40
N LYS A 282 29.09 4.46 -56.14
CA LYS A 282 30.47 4.41 -55.65
C LYS A 282 31.04 5.84 -55.56
N PRO A 283 31.61 6.27 -54.41
CA PRO A 283 32.25 7.57 -54.32
C PRO A 283 33.43 7.72 -55.30
N ASP A 284 33.53 8.87 -55.98
CA ASP A 284 34.63 9.17 -56.92
C ASP A 284 36.02 9.12 -56.27
N GLU A 285 36.08 9.39 -54.95
CA GLU A 285 37.30 9.41 -54.13
C GLU A 285 37.74 8.01 -53.65
N TRP A 286 36.98 6.95 -53.96
CA TRP A 286 37.22 5.60 -53.46
C TRP A 286 38.33 4.86 -54.23
N ASN A 287 39.45 4.55 -53.56
CA ASN A 287 40.64 4.00 -54.21
C ASN A 287 40.76 2.46 -54.09
N GLU A 288 40.26 1.74 -55.09
CA GLU A 288 40.32 0.26 -55.12
C GLU A 288 41.72 -0.32 -55.32
N SER A 289 42.70 0.50 -55.71
CA SER A 289 44.09 0.05 -55.95
C SER A 289 44.94 0.08 -54.69
N GLU A 290 44.54 0.83 -53.66
CA GLU A 290 45.18 0.86 -52.36
C GLU A 290 44.54 -0.20 -51.44
N PRO A 291 45.35 -0.98 -50.70
CA PRO A 291 44.80 -1.92 -49.72
C PRO A 291 44.24 -1.18 -48.51
N ILE A 292 43.14 -1.69 -47.95
CA ILE A 292 42.49 -1.17 -46.74
C ILE A 292 43.46 -1.16 -45.55
N TYR A 293 44.35 -2.14 -45.49
CA TYR A 293 45.34 -2.32 -44.44
C TYR A 293 46.77 -2.33 -45.01
N ILE A 294 47.71 -1.76 -44.26
CA ILE A 294 49.15 -1.83 -44.50
C ILE A 294 49.86 -2.29 -43.22
N GLN A 295 51.11 -2.74 -43.35
CA GLN A 295 51.95 -3.05 -42.20
C GLN A 295 52.21 -1.80 -41.35
N ASP A 296 52.15 -1.92 -40.02
CA ASP A 296 52.58 -0.83 -39.12
C ASP A 296 54.10 -0.61 -39.27
N PRO A 297 54.57 0.61 -39.60
CA PRO A 297 56.00 0.94 -39.61
C PRO A 297 56.73 0.75 -38.26
N LYS A 298 56.01 0.39 -37.19
CA LYS A 298 56.54 0.09 -35.85
C LYS A 298 56.38 -1.37 -35.42
N SER A 299 55.74 -2.23 -36.22
CA SER A 299 55.52 -3.65 -35.86
C SER A 299 55.40 -4.54 -37.09
N ASP A 300 56.34 -5.48 -37.24
CA ASP A 300 56.38 -6.45 -38.35
C ASP A 300 55.22 -7.48 -38.34
N ASP A 301 54.45 -7.56 -37.25
CA ASP A 301 53.32 -8.50 -37.08
C ASP A 301 51.92 -7.82 -37.08
N GLN A 302 51.84 -6.48 -37.08
CA GLN A 302 50.57 -5.76 -36.91
C GLN A 302 50.16 -4.93 -38.14
N LEU A 303 48.94 -5.17 -38.65
CA LEU A 303 48.32 -4.40 -39.73
C LEU A 303 47.53 -3.20 -39.18
N ILE A 304 47.77 -2.02 -39.74
CA ILE A 304 47.01 -0.79 -39.48
C ILE A 304 46.17 -0.40 -40.70
N VAL A 305 45.09 0.36 -40.49
CA VAL A 305 44.32 0.95 -41.59
C VAL A 305 45.24 1.91 -42.36
N ASN A 306 45.26 1.77 -43.69
CA ASN A 306 46.09 2.59 -44.57
C ASN A 306 45.69 4.08 -44.46
N PRO A 307 46.59 4.99 -44.05
CA PRO A 307 46.24 6.40 -43.82
C PRO A 307 45.72 7.16 -45.04
N LYS A 308 45.90 6.63 -46.26
CA LYS A 308 45.30 7.20 -47.49
C LYS A 308 43.80 6.95 -47.62
N CYS A 309 43.23 6.06 -46.80
CA CYS A 309 41.89 5.51 -46.98
C CYS A 309 40.80 6.27 -46.22
N GLU A 310 41.02 7.56 -45.96
CA GLU A 310 40.07 8.49 -45.33
C GLU A 310 38.72 8.56 -46.08
N HIS A 311 38.75 8.33 -47.41
CA HIS A 311 37.57 8.31 -48.29
C HIS A 311 37.18 6.89 -48.78
N GLY A 312 37.89 5.85 -48.30
CA GLY A 312 37.64 4.44 -48.64
C GLY A 312 38.61 3.81 -49.66
N CYS A 313 38.83 2.50 -49.53
CA CYS A 313 39.85 1.73 -50.25
C CYS A 313 39.46 0.27 -50.46
N GLY A 314 40.23 -0.46 -51.29
CA GLY A 314 39.95 -1.86 -51.64
C GLY A 314 38.69 -2.00 -52.52
N PRO A 315 38.26 -3.23 -52.86
CA PRO A 315 37.11 -3.43 -53.74
C PRO A 315 35.83 -2.84 -53.12
N TRP A 316 35.19 -1.89 -53.82
CA TRP A 316 33.96 -1.26 -53.34
C TRP A 316 32.79 -2.25 -53.37
N SER A 317 31.88 -2.13 -52.41
CA SER A 317 30.58 -2.79 -52.46
C SER A 317 29.52 -1.87 -51.81
N PRO A 318 28.28 -1.84 -52.35
CA PRO A 318 27.25 -0.96 -51.83
C PRO A 318 26.85 -1.35 -50.38
N PRO A 319 26.59 -0.36 -49.50
CA PRO A 319 26.14 -0.61 -48.14
C PRO A 319 24.83 -1.42 -48.14
N ARG A 320 24.63 -2.23 -47.10
CA ARG A 320 23.42 -3.06 -46.98
C ARG A 320 22.33 -2.32 -46.20
N ILE A 321 21.17 -2.14 -46.81
CA ILE A 321 19.97 -1.56 -46.22
C ILE A 321 19.01 -2.66 -45.70
N PRO A 322 18.12 -2.35 -44.74
CA PRO A 322 17.07 -3.28 -44.32
C PRO A 322 16.18 -3.70 -45.50
N ASN A 323 15.94 -5.00 -45.65
CA ASN A 323 15.00 -5.51 -46.64
C ASN A 323 13.57 -5.30 -46.16
N LYS A 324 12.85 -4.35 -46.77
CA LYS A 324 11.44 -4.04 -46.43
C LYS A 324 10.49 -5.21 -46.64
N ASP A 325 10.84 -6.15 -47.52
CA ASP A 325 10.02 -7.31 -47.84
C ASP A 325 10.33 -8.54 -46.97
N TYR A 326 11.34 -8.49 -46.10
CA TYR A 326 11.74 -9.60 -45.23
C TYR A 326 10.56 -10.14 -44.40
N LYS A 327 10.26 -11.45 -44.57
CA LYS A 327 9.16 -12.13 -43.85
C LYS A 327 9.64 -13.07 -42.75
N GLY A 328 10.95 -13.18 -42.54
CA GLY A 328 11.54 -14.16 -41.63
C GLY A 328 11.64 -15.57 -42.23
N PRO A 329 12.14 -16.56 -41.48
CA PRO A 329 12.13 -17.96 -41.92
C PRO A 329 10.69 -18.43 -42.14
N TRP A 330 10.44 -19.13 -43.25
CA TRP A 330 9.13 -19.69 -43.56
C TRP A 330 8.79 -20.83 -42.60
N PHE A 331 7.57 -20.80 -42.05
CA PHE A 331 6.99 -21.90 -41.28
C PHE A 331 5.72 -22.40 -42.00
N PRO A 332 5.47 -23.72 -42.04
CA PRO A 332 4.21 -24.25 -42.56
C PRO A 332 3.04 -23.86 -41.66
N GLU A 333 1.86 -23.66 -42.26
CA GLU A 333 0.63 -23.39 -41.52
C GLU A 333 0.34 -24.52 -40.52
N GLN A 334 -0.20 -24.16 -39.35
CA GLN A 334 -0.48 -25.11 -38.27
C GLN A 334 -1.97 -25.48 -38.28
N ILE A 335 -2.26 -26.76 -38.48
CA ILE A 335 -3.61 -27.32 -38.41
C ILE A 335 -3.82 -28.07 -37.10
N LEU A 336 -5.06 -28.14 -36.63
CA LEU A 336 -5.44 -28.98 -35.50
C LEU A 336 -5.09 -30.44 -35.85
N ASN A 337 -4.39 -31.13 -34.96
CA ASN A 337 -3.96 -32.50 -35.20
C ASN A 337 -5.15 -33.47 -35.10
N PRO A 338 -5.52 -34.20 -36.18
CA PRO A 338 -6.64 -35.15 -36.14
C PRO A 338 -6.41 -36.34 -35.19
N ASN A 339 -5.16 -36.60 -34.80
CA ASN A 339 -4.77 -37.69 -33.91
C ASN A 339 -4.57 -37.25 -32.45
N TYR A 340 -4.86 -35.99 -32.10
CA TYR A 340 -4.65 -35.48 -30.75
C TYR A 340 -5.51 -36.21 -29.72
N LYS A 341 -4.88 -36.90 -28.77
CA LYS A 341 -5.54 -37.67 -27.71
C LYS A 341 -5.66 -36.94 -26.37
N GLY A 342 -5.19 -35.69 -26.31
CA GLY A 342 -4.98 -34.96 -25.05
C GLY A 342 -3.50 -34.92 -24.66
N VAL A 343 -3.14 -34.07 -23.69
CA VAL A 343 -1.84 -34.18 -23.02
C VAL A 343 -1.81 -35.52 -22.28
N TRP A 344 -0.74 -36.29 -22.45
CA TRP A 344 -0.58 -37.55 -21.72
C TRP A 344 -0.17 -37.28 -20.26
N GLU A 345 -0.87 -37.91 -19.33
CA GLU A 345 -0.50 -38.04 -17.93
C GLU A 345 -0.40 -39.55 -17.59
N PRO A 346 0.62 -40.00 -16.82
CA PRO A 346 0.70 -41.39 -16.41
C PRO A 346 -0.46 -41.76 -15.48
N ARG A 347 -0.93 -43.01 -15.56
CA ARG A 347 -2.08 -43.48 -14.78
C ARG A 347 -1.87 -43.31 -13.27
N LYS A 348 -2.96 -43.07 -12.57
CA LYS A 348 -3.00 -43.03 -11.10
C LYS A 348 -3.30 -44.41 -10.56
N ILE A 349 -2.50 -44.86 -9.60
CA ILE A 349 -2.67 -46.11 -8.86
C ILE A 349 -2.94 -45.81 -7.39
N LYS A 350 -3.64 -46.70 -6.69
CA LYS A 350 -3.88 -46.54 -5.24
C LYS A 350 -2.55 -46.51 -4.50
N ASN A 351 -2.39 -45.53 -3.62
CA ASN A 351 -1.20 -45.40 -2.80
C ASN A 351 -1.17 -46.52 -1.74
N PRO A 352 -0.15 -47.40 -1.71
CA PRO A 352 -0.04 -48.45 -0.70
C PRO A 352 0.26 -47.90 0.71
N ASP A 353 0.89 -46.72 0.79
CA ASP A 353 1.24 -46.04 2.05
C ASP A 353 0.15 -45.07 2.53
N TYR A 354 -1.05 -45.11 1.94
CA TYR A 354 -2.16 -44.26 2.39
C TYR A 354 -2.67 -44.66 3.78
N TYR A 355 -2.77 -43.67 4.66
CA TYR A 355 -3.38 -43.78 5.98
C TYR A 355 -4.12 -42.48 6.33
N GLU A 356 -5.08 -42.59 7.26
CA GLU A 356 -5.88 -41.48 7.78
C GLU A 356 -5.88 -41.52 9.32
N ASN A 357 -6.21 -40.39 9.95
CA ASN A 357 -6.35 -40.24 11.40
C ASN A 357 -7.50 -39.25 11.65
N ASP A 358 -8.41 -39.53 12.57
CA ASP A 358 -9.53 -38.65 12.91
C ASP A 358 -9.08 -37.34 13.60
N HIS A 359 -7.88 -37.33 14.19
CA HIS A 359 -7.36 -36.24 15.03
C HIS A 359 -5.92 -35.81 14.68
N PRO A 360 -5.60 -35.40 13.44
CA PRO A 360 -4.25 -34.96 13.06
C PRO A 360 -3.74 -33.74 13.85
N GLY A 361 -4.65 -32.90 14.38
CA GLY A 361 -4.30 -31.79 15.26
C GLY A 361 -3.82 -32.19 16.66
N GLN A 362 -4.08 -33.43 17.10
CA GLN A 362 -3.56 -33.94 18.37
C GLN A 362 -2.05 -34.14 18.27
N LEU A 363 -1.30 -33.85 19.32
CA LEU A 363 0.14 -34.12 19.38
C LEU A 363 0.42 -35.61 19.60
N ASP A 364 1.55 -36.07 19.07
CA ASP A 364 1.95 -37.49 19.13
C ASP A 364 2.67 -37.80 20.45
N LYS A 365 3.18 -36.77 21.14
CA LYS A 365 3.74 -36.81 22.49
C LYS A 365 3.37 -35.54 23.28
N PRO A 366 3.37 -35.58 24.62
CA PRO A 366 3.29 -34.38 25.43
C PRO A 366 4.49 -33.44 25.21
N ILE A 367 4.21 -32.15 25.31
CA ILE A 367 5.19 -31.06 25.38
C ILE A 367 5.74 -31.04 26.80
N GLY A 368 7.06 -31.25 26.95
CA GLY A 368 7.75 -31.12 28.24
C GLY A 368 8.70 -29.92 28.32
N GLY A 369 8.73 -29.07 27.29
CA GLY A 369 9.64 -27.93 27.23
C GLY A 369 9.27 -26.96 26.10
N ILE A 370 9.74 -25.73 26.22
CA ILE A 370 9.74 -24.75 25.14
C ILE A 370 11.18 -24.27 24.89
N GLY A 371 11.49 -23.87 23.65
CA GLY A 371 12.84 -23.40 23.35
C GLY A 371 12.95 -22.59 22.07
N PHE A 372 13.93 -21.69 22.05
CA PHE A 372 14.35 -20.92 20.89
C PHE A 372 15.70 -21.48 20.40
N GLU A 373 15.71 -22.10 19.23
CA GLU A 373 16.93 -22.53 18.53
C GLU A 373 16.94 -21.81 17.17
N LEU A 374 17.82 -20.81 17.05
CA LEU A 374 17.69 -19.73 16.09
C LEU A 374 19.05 -19.34 15.48
N TRP A 375 19.01 -18.89 14.22
CA TRP A 375 20.07 -18.11 13.59
C TRP A 375 19.63 -16.64 13.52
N THR A 376 20.57 -15.71 13.74
CA THR A 376 20.30 -14.28 13.59
C THR A 376 21.53 -13.54 13.07
N MET A 377 21.35 -12.75 12.01
CA MET A 377 22.27 -11.69 11.62
C MET A 377 22.12 -10.46 12.52
N ASP A 378 20.95 -10.28 13.13
CA ASP A 378 20.60 -9.13 13.96
C ASP A 378 20.72 -9.37 15.46
N SER A 379 20.44 -8.33 16.23
CA SER A 379 20.41 -8.34 17.69
C SER A 379 19.34 -7.36 18.19
N GLY A 380 18.92 -7.48 19.45
CA GLY A 380 17.80 -6.71 19.99
C GLY A 380 16.42 -7.31 19.68
N ILE A 381 16.37 -8.51 19.09
CA ILE A 381 15.15 -9.33 19.06
C ILE A 381 14.81 -9.68 20.50
N LEU A 382 13.61 -9.30 20.93
CA LEU A 382 13.08 -9.47 22.29
C LEU A 382 11.83 -10.34 22.24
N PHE A 383 11.75 -11.32 23.15
CA PHE A 383 10.60 -12.20 23.37
C PHE A 383 9.95 -11.91 24.72
N ASP A 384 8.63 -11.90 24.79
CA ASP A 384 7.86 -11.71 26.03
C ASP A 384 6.48 -12.41 25.98
N ASN A 385 5.78 -12.48 27.12
CA ASN A 385 4.40 -12.97 27.29
C ASN A 385 4.13 -14.31 26.58
N ILE A 386 5.02 -15.27 26.80
CA ILE A 386 4.91 -16.61 26.22
C ILE A 386 3.87 -17.41 27.01
N TYR A 387 2.66 -17.50 26.45
CA TYR A 387 1.58 -18.35 26.91
C TYR A 387 1.55 -19.67 26.12
N LEU A 388 1.38 -20.78 26.83
CA LEU A 388 1.12 -22.10 26.28
C LEU A 388 0.08 -22.81 27.16
N GLY A 389 -1.04 -23.22 26.56
CA GLY A 389 -2.13 -23.87 27.28
C GLY A 389 -3.18 -24.46 26.34
N ASN A 390 -4.37 -24.71 26.89
CA ASN A 390 -5.48 -25.36 26.18
C ASN A 390 -6.71 -24.45 25.98
N SER A 391 -6.59 -23.17 26.29
CA SER A 391 -7.67 -22.17 26.28
C SER A 391 -7.36 -21.03 25.32
N ASN A 392 -8.32 -20.69 24.46
CA ASN A 392 -8.23 -19.51 23.59
C ASN A 392 -8.59 -18.24 24.37
N GLU A 393 -9.53 -18.38 25.29
CA GLU A 393 -10.09 -17.33 26.13
C GLU A 393 -9.02 -16.78 27.09
N GLU A 394 -8.12 -17.63 27.59
CA GLU A 394 -6.94 -17.21 28.36
C GLU A 394 -5.93 -16.43 27.51
N ALA A 395 -5.64 -16.88 26.29
CA ALA A 395 -4.74 -16.17 25.38
C ALA A 395 -5.29 -14.79 24.99
N GLU A 396 -6.60 -14.69 24.72
CA GLU A 396 -7.29 -13.41 24.50
C GLU A 396 -7.30 -12.54 25.75
N LEU A 397 -7.49 -13.10 26.95
CA LEU A 397 -7.43 -12.36 28.22
C LEU A 397 -6.04 -11.75 28.46
N ILE A 398 -4.98 -12.54 28.28
CA ILE A 398 -3.58 -12.07 28.38
C ILE A 398 -3.31 -10.99 27.34
N GLY A 399 -3.62 -11.24 26.06
CA GLY A 399 -3.38 -10.29 24.97
C GLY A 399 -4.11 -8.95 25.12
N ASN A 400 -5.31 -8.95 25.72
CA ASN A 400 -6.04 -7.72 26.04
C ASN A 400 -5.46 -6.98 27.26
N GLN A 401 -4.95 -7.69 28.28
CA GLN A 401 -4.37 -7.07 29.48
C GLN A 401 -2.92 -6.60 29.28
N THR A 402 -2.09 -7.30 28.49
CA THR A 402 -0.68 -6.96 28.26
C THR A 402 -0.48 -6.31 26.89
N PHE A 403 -0.59 -7.10 25.81
CA PHE A 403 -0.14 -6.73 24.47
C PHE A 403 -0.86 -5.50 23.91
N LYS A 404 -2.18 -5.40 24.07
CA LYS A 404 -2.96 -4.29 23.53
C LYS A 404 -2.53 -2.94 24.11
N ILE A 405 -2.46 -2.87 25.44
CA ILE A 405 -2.02 -1.66 26.17
C ILE A 405 -0.55 -1.35 25.82
N LYS A 406 0.30 -2.40 25.72
CA LYS A 406 1.68 -2.28 25.26
C LYS A 406 1.73 -1.61 23.88
N GLN A 407 1.01 -2.15 22.89
CA GLN A 407 1.02 -1.67 21.50
C GLN A 407 0.49 -0.23 21.35
N GLU A 408 -0.51 0.18 22.15
CA GLU A 408 -1.00 1.56 22.19
C GLU A 408 0.12 2.51 22.66
N LEU A 409 0.73 2.23 23.81
CA LEU A 409 1.83 3.02 24.39
C LEU A 409 3.09 3.05 23.50
N GLU A 410 3.49 1.94 22.89
CA GLU A 410 4.64 1.92 21.97
C GLU A 410 4.38 2.76 20.71
N ASN A 411 3.14 2.81 20.21
CA ASN A 411 2.80 3.67 19.08
C ASN A 411 2.87 5.15 19.44
N GLU A 412 2.43 5.55 20.63
CA GLU A 412 2.60 6.93 21.12
C GLU A 412 4.08 7.29 21.29
N ASN A 413 4.85 6.42 21.97
CA ASN A 413 6.28 6.65 22.13
C ASN A 413 7.04 6.65 20.79
N ARG A 414 6.60 5.88 19.79
CA ARG A 414 7.13 5.96 18.42
C ARG A 414 6.72 7.25 17.71
N ARG A 415 5.46 7.71 17.80
CA ARG A 415 5.01 9.00 17.23
C ARG A 415 5.83 10.17 17.79
N ASN A 416 6.10 10.16 19.09
CA ASN A 416 6.85 11.21 19.78
C ASN A 416 8.37 11.17 19.48
N ASN A 417 8.95 9.97 19.33
CA ASN A 417 10.42 9.77 19.25
C ASN A 417 10.91 9.19 17.90
N ARG A 418 10.11 9.21 16.83
CA ARG A 418 10.58 8.87 15.48
C ARG A 418 11.64 9.89 15.04
N PRO A 419 12.82 9.47 14.52
CA PRO A 419 13.74 10.41 13.89
C PRO A 419 13.06 11.00 12.65
N LYS A 420 12.69 12.28 12.73
CA LYS A 420 11.98 12.99 11.66
C LYS A 420 12.78 12.94 10.37
N ILE A 421 12.20 12.39 9.32
CA ILE A 421 12.88 12.21 8.04
C ILE A 421 13.09 13.60 7.41
N LYS A 422 14.27 13.84 6.84
CA LYS A 422 14.48 15.02 5.99
C LYS A 422 13.50 14.89 4.82
N HIS A 423 12.52 15.79 4.74
CA HIS A 423 11.38 15.75 3.81
C HIS A 423 10.29 14.71 4.12
N GLU A 424 10.08 14.35 5.40
CA GLU A 424 8.81 13.75 5.83
C GLU A 424 7.66 14.77 5.60
N PRO A 425 6.56 14.40 4.91
CA PRO A 425 5.44 15.31 4.73
C PRO A 425 4.80 15.62 6.09
N VAL A 426 4.59 16.91 6.37
CA VAL A 426 3.98 17.35 7.63
C VAL A 426 2.55 16.79 7.70
N PRO A 427 2.15 16.10 8.78
CA PRO A 427 0.78 15.63 8.93
C PRO A 427 -0.20 16.81 8.86
N PRO A 428 -1.41 16.62 8.32
CA PRO A 428 -2.39 17.70 8.22
C PRO A 428 -2.73 18.27 9.60
N PRO A 429 -3.17 19.54 9.69
CA PRO A 429 -3.64 20.10 10.94
C PRO A 429 -4.80 19.25 11.49
N ILE A 430 -4.73 18.99 12.79
CA ILE A 430 -5.62 18.13 13.59
C ILE A 430 -7.10 18.50 13.33
N ASN A 431 -7.97 17.50 13.19
CA ASN A 431 -9.40 17.71 12.98
C ASN A 431 -10.03 18.41 14.21
N PHE A 432 -11.13 19.17 14.02
CA PHE A 432 -11.86 19.82 15.11
C PHE A 432 -12.26 18.84 16.23
N ASP A 433 -12.64 17.61 15.88
CA ASP A 433 -13.02 16.58 16.86
C ASP A 433 -11.79 16.09 17.67
N GLU A 434 -10.67 15.79 16.99
CA GLU A 434 -9.39 15.43 17.63
C GLU A 434 -8.80 16.60 18.45
N MET A 435 -9.04 17.86 18.04
CA MET A 435 -8.63 19.05 18.78
C MET A 435 -9.39 19.21 20.11
N ILE A 436 -10.62 18.68 20.19
CA ILE A 436 -11.40 18.63 21.43
C ILE A 436 -10.87 17.53 22.36
N GLU A 437 -10.49 16.36 21.83
CA GLU A 437 -9.86 15.30 22.64
C GLU A 437 -8.46 15.68 23.15
N HIS A 438 -7.63 16.33 22.34
CA HIS A 438 -6.26 16.71 22.70
C HIS A 438 -6.10 18.11 23.33
N GLY A 439 -7.20 18.84 23.58
CA GLY A 439 -7.21 20.03 24.45
C GLY A 439 -6.46 21.28 23.94
N HIS A 440 -6.12 21.37 22.65
CA HIS A 440 -5.26 22.41 22.07
C HIS A 440 -5.94 23.80 21.87
N TYR A 441 -6.71 24.27 22.85
CA TYR A 441 -7.50 25.51 22.80
C TYR A 441 -6.71 26.75 22.37
N PHE A 442 -5.49 26.95 22.90
CA PHE A 442 -4.71 28.18 22.66
C PHE A 442 -4.32 28.35 21.18
N GLN A 443 -4.01 27.25 20.49
CA GLN A 443 -3.57 27.27 19.09
C GLN A 443 -4.72 27.54 18.11
N PHE A 444 -5.96 27.17 18.48
CA PHE A 444 -7.15 27.57 17.72
C PHE A 444 -7.35 29.09 17.77
N TRP A 445 -7.39 29.66 18.98
CA TRP A 445 -7.66 31.10 19.16
C TRP A 445 -6.53 31.98 18.60
N SER A 446 -5.26 31.56 18.66
CA SER A 446 -4.16 32.30 18.05
C SER A 446 -4.29 32.36 16.52
N ASN A 447 -4.64 31.26 15.86
CA ASN A 447 -4.88 31.21 14.42
C ASN A 447 -6.08 32.09 14.01
N GLN A 448 -7.20 32.02 14.74
CA GLN A 448 -8.38 32.86 14.48
C GLN A 448 -8.07 34.37 14.67
N TYR A 449 -7.24 34.72 15.66
CA TYR A 449 -6.80 36.09 15.88
C TYR A 449 -5.88 36.62 14.76
N VAL A 450 -4.98 35.78 14.23
CA VAL A 450 -4.12 36.15 13.10
C VAL A 450 -4.94 36.36 11.81
N ASP A 451 -5.89 35.46 11.52
CA ASP A 451 -6.77 35.57 10.34
C ASP A 451 -7.69 36.80 10.41
N PHE A 452 -8.27 37.07 11.59
CA PHE A 452 -9.01 38.31 11.84
C PHE A 452 -8.14 39.55 11.66
N LYS A 453 -6.90 39.55 12.19
CA LYS A 453 -5.98 40.69 12.09
C LYS A 453 -5.58 40.99 10.65
N ASP A 454 -5.31 39.98 9.84
CA ASP A 454 -4.97 40.19 8.42
C ASP A 454 -6.19 40.63 7.60
N PHE A 455 -7.37 40.06 7.85
CA PHE A 455 -8.62 40.55 7.26
C PHE A 455 -8.88 42.03 7.63
N TRP A 456 -8.70 42.41 8.90
CA TRP A 456 -8.87 43.78 9.37
C TRP A 456 -7.87 44.74 8.73
N TYR A 457 -6.60 44.33 8.55
CA TYR A 457 -5.60 45.12 7.85
C TYR A 457 -5.91 45.27 6.34
N GLN A 458 -6.37 44.21 5.67
CA GLN A 458 -6.86 44.30 4.29
C GLN A 458 -8.09 45.22 4.18
N PHE A 459 -9.02 45.15 5.13
CA PHE A 459 -10.23 45.99 5.18
C PHE A 459 -9.91 47.47 5.40
N LEU A 460 -9.04 47.81 6.37
CA LEU A 460 -8.57 49.19 6.60
C LEU A 460 -7.87 49.78 5.36
N ARG A 461 -7.17 48.94 4.57
CA ARG A 461 -6.44 49.39 3.37
C ARG A 461 -7.32 49.51 2.13
N ASN A 462 -8.33 48.66 1.97
CA ASN A 462 -9.35 48.78 0.91
C ASN A 462 -10.62 47.97 1.28
N PRO A 463 -11.67 48.62 1.85
CA PRO A 463 -12.85 47.91 2.32
C PRO A 463 -13.57 47.12 1.22
N PHE A 464 -13.74 47.74 0.04
CA PHE A 464 -14.47 47.14 -1.08
C PHE A 464 -13.77 45.88 -1.60
N LYS A 465 -12.44 45.89 -1.71
CA LYS A 465 -11.65 44.73 -2.14
C LYS A 465 -11.60 43.63 -1.07
N ALA A 466 -11.60 43.98 0.22
CA ALA A 466 -11.67 43.00 1.30
C ALA A 466 -13.03 42.27 1.31
N VAL A 467 -14.14 43.01 1.19
CA VAL A 467 -15.50 42.42 1.19
C VAL A 467 -15.75 41.56 -0.04
N THR A 468 -15.36 42.02 -1.24
CA THR A 468 -15.54 41.24 -2.48
C THR A 468 -14.66 40.00 -2.56
N LYS A 469 -13.44 40.03 -1.99
CA LYS A 469 -12.54 38.86 -1.93
C LYS A 469 -12.97 37.81 -0.89
N SER A 470 -13.54 38.24 0.24
CA SER A 470 -13.84 37.38 1.39
C SER A 470 -15.23 37.65 1.99
N PRO A 471 -16.33 37.43 1.24
CA PRO A 471 -17.68 37.84 1.67
C PRO A 471 -18.16 37.14 2.94
N ILE A 472 -17.89 35.84 3.10
CA ILE A 472 -18.31 35.06 4.29
C ILE A 472 -17.57 35.55 5.55
N LYS A 473 -16.24 35.74 5.49
CA LYS A 473 -15.47 36.31 6.61
C LYS A 473 -15.95 37.71 6.96
N SER A 474 -16.27 38.52 5.96
CA SER A 474 -16.82 39.87 6.14
C SER A 474 -18.15 39.86 6.90
N LEU A 475 -19.06 38.94 6.55
CA LEU A 475 -20.34 38.76 7.23
C LEU A 475 -20.14 38.33 8.69
N ILE A 476 -19.27 37.36 8.95
CA ILE A 476 -18.98 36.84 10.28
C ILE A 476 -18.35 37.93 11.17
N TYR A 477 -17.27 38.57 10.72
CA TYR A 477 -16.56 39.56 11.54
C TYR A 477 -17.35 40.86 11.73
N SER A 478 -18.16 41.30 10.76
CA SER A 478 -19.08 42.44 10.97
C SER A 478 -20.20 42.10 11.96
N SER A 479 -20.73 40.88 11.93
CA SER A 479 -21.72 40.40 12.91
C SER A 479 -21.13 40.36 14.32
N ILE A 480 -19.91 39.81 14.48
CA ILE A 480 -19.18 39.78 15.76
C ILE A 480 -18.89 41.20 16.25
N PHE A 481 -18.45 42.11 15.38
CA PHE A 481 -18.22 43.51 15.74
C PHE A 481 -19.50 44.20 16.23
N MET A 482 -20.62 44.04 15.53
CA MET A 482 -21.91 44.62 15.93
C MET A 482 -22.42 44.06 17.26
N ILE A 483 -22.26 42.75 17.50
CA ILE A 483 -22.61 42.10 18.78
C ILE A 483 -21.74 42.66 19.91
N SER A 484 -20.41 42.65 19.74
CA SER A 484 -19.46 43.17 20.73
C SER A 484 -19.69 44.66 21.02
N PHE A 485 -19.92 45.48 20.00
CA PHE A 485 -20.23 46.91 20.15
C PHE A 485 -21.55 47.11 20.93
N THR A 486 -22.59 46.34 20.61
CA THR A 486 -23.87 46.39 21.34
C THR A 486 -23.71 45.99 22.81
N ILE A 487 -22.92 44.95 23.09
CA ILE A 487 -22.61 44.54 24.47
C ILE A 487 -21.81 45.62 25.20
N CYS A 488 -20.76 46.18 24.60
CA CYS A 488 -19.95 47.24 25.21
C CYS A 488 -20.75 48.52 25.47
N CYS A 489 -21.61 48.95 24.55
CA CYS A 489 -22.52 50.08 24.78
C CYS A 489 -23.58 49.77 25.85
N GLY A 490 -24.10 48.54 25.90
CA GLY A 490 -24.97 48.09 26.98
C GLY A 490 -24.30 48.15 28.35
N PHE A 491 -23.08 47.60 28.45
CA PHE A 491 -22.29 47.62 29.69
C PHE A 491 -21.85 49.03 30.09
N GLY A 492 -21.49 49.88 29.13
CA GLY A 492 -21.20 51.29 29.35
C GLY A 492 -22.40 52.07 29.88
N ASN A 493 -23.61 51.82 29.35
CA ASN A 493 -24.84 52.41 29.88
C ASN A 493 -25.19 51.89 31.28
N VAL A 494 -24.93 50.62 31.59
CA VAL A 494 -25.09 50.07 32.95
C VAL A 494 -24.09 50.69 33.92
N LEU A 495 -22.83 50.88 33.52
CA LEU A 495 -21.83 51.58 34.33
C LEU A 495 -22.19 53.05 34.56
N LEU A 496 -22.60 53.78 33.51
CA LEU A 496 -23.08 55.17 33.62
C LEU A 496 -24.29 55.29 34.56
N PHE A 497 -25.22 54.34 34.47
CA PHE A 497 -26.37 54.25 35.39
C PHE A 497 -25.90 54.02 36.84
N LEU A 498 -25.00 53.06 37.09
CA LEU A 498 -24.46 52.78 38.43
C LEU A 498 -23.71 53.99 39.02
N PHE A 499 -22.91 54.70 38.21
CA PHE A 499 -22.22 55.92 38.63
C PHE A 499 -23.16 57.11 38.86
N HIS A 500 -24.34 57.16 38.23
CA HIS A 500 -25.38 58.18 38.52
C HIS A 500 -26.34 57.77 39.65
N SER A 501 -26.50 56.48 39.94
CA SER A 501 -27.37 56.01 41.03
C SER A 501 -26.67 55.88 42.40
N GLY A 502 -25.35 56.00 42.44
CA GLY A 502 -24.53 55.80 43.64
C GLY A 502 -24.11 57.10 44.34
N GLY A 503 -25.06 57.91 44.82
CA GLY A 503 -24.72 59.21 45.40
C GLY A 503 -25.73 59.82 46.37
N SER A 504 -25.77 59.34 47.63
CA SER A 504 -26.14 60.17 48.81
C SER A 504 -25.81 59.46 50.13
N SER A 505 -24.83 59.97 50.88
CA SER A 505 -24.86 60.24 52.34
C SER A 505 -23.47 60.13 53.02
N ASN A 506 -22.97 61.28 53.51
CA ASN A 506 -22.29 61.50 54.81
C ASN A 506 -20.97 60.77 55.16
N ASP A 507 -20.04 61.32 55.97
CA ASP A 507 -19.58 62.70 56.24
C ASP A 507 -18.28 62.66 57.11
N ILE A 508 -17.72 63.82 57.53
CA ILE A 508 -16.47 64.02 58.30
C ILE A 508 -15.22 63.84 57.41
N GLY A 509 -14.21 64.73 57.34
CA GLY A 509 -13.83 65.94 58.10
C GLY A 509 -12.30 65.96 58.25
N GLU A 510 -11.55 67.07 58.32
CA GLU A 510 -11.79 68.53 58.18
C GLU A 510 -10.67 69.12 57.23
N ASP A 511 -10.41 70.41 56.95
CA ASP A 511 -10.92 71.76 57.33
C ASP A 511 -10.46 72.83 56.27
N GLU A 512 -10.61 74.13 56.56
CA GLU A 512 -10.00 75.36 55.94
C GLU A 512 -10.44 75.84 54.51
N GLU A 513 -11.36 76.82 54.49
CA GLU A 513 -11.25 78.21 53.91
C GLU A 513 -10.79 78.47 52.42
N VAL A 514 -11.33 79.41 51.59
CA VAL A 514 -12.24 80.59 51.76
C VAL A 514 -13.16 80.82 50.51
N ASP A 515 -14.42 81.25 50.76
CA ASP A 515 -15.47 81.94 49.96
C ASP A 515 -15.37 82.27 48.45
N LYS A 516 -16.53 82.11 47.75
CA LYS A 516 -17.28 83.22 47.09
C LYS A 516 -18.71 82.91 46.55
N GLU A 517 -19.70 83.15 47.40
CA GLU A 517 -20.97 83.90 47.21
C GLU A 517 -21.90 83.81 45.93
N ILE A 518 -23.20 83.57 46.22
CA ILE A 518 -24.51 83.95 45.57
C ILE A 518 -24.96 83.39 44.18
N ILE A 519 -26.07 82.62 44.16
CA ILE A 519 -27.44 82.94 43.64
C ILE A 519 -28.36 81.68 43.63
N GLU A 520 -29.67 81.86 43.84
CA GLU A 520 -30.68 80.80 44.08
C GLU A 520 -31.75 80.62 42.97
N GLU A 521 -32.42 79.46 43.04
CA GLU A 521 -33.76 79.02 42.57
C GLU A 521 -34.53 79.70 41.41
N GLU A 522 -34.97 78.89 40.42
CA GLU A 522 -36.40 78.59 40.17
C GLU A 522 -36.54 77.33 39.24
N ASP A 523 -37.77 76.98 38.82
CA ASP A 523 -38.19 75.88 37.91
C ASP A 523 -37.96 74.40 38.33
N LYS A 524 -39.04 73.68 38.74
CA LYS A 524 -39.01 72.20 38.86
C LYS A 524 -40.31 71.37 38.73
N GLU A 525 -41.51 71.95 38.62
CA GLU A 525 -42.76 71.15 38.63
C GLU A 525 -43.28 70.69 37.25
N VAL A 526 -42.77 71.21 36.12
CA VAL A 526 -43.32 70.91 34.78
C VAL A 526 -42.87 69.54 34.22
N ILE A 527 -41.64 69.11 34.52
CA ILE A 527 -40.93 68.03 33.80
C ILE A 527 -41.56 66.63 34.01
N ILE A 528 -42.19 66.39 35.17
CA ILE A 528 -42.58 65.06 35.65
C ILE A 528 -43.64 64.35 34.77
N LYS A 529 -44.33 65.07 33.86
CA LYS A 529 -45.37 64.48 33.00
C LYS A 529 -44.92 63.99 31.62
N GLU A 530 -43.84 64.51 31.03
CA GLU A 530 -43.41 64.06 29.69
C GLU A 530 -42.63 62.73 29.74
N ASP A 531 -41.76 62.55 30.75
CA ASP A 531 -40.90 61.37 30.86
C ASP A 531 -41.67 60.05 30.96
N VAL A 532 -42.84 60.04 31.63
CA VAL A 532 -43.63 58.82 31.83
C VAL A 532 -44.19 58.28 30.51
N GLU A 533 -44.60 59.15 29.58
CA GLU A 533 -45.10 58.71 28.27
C GLU A 533 -43.95 58.27 27.34
N ILE A 534 -42.81 58.96 27.39
CA ILE A 534 -41.61 58.60 26.63
C ILE A 534 -41.06 57.23 27.05
N VAL A 535 -40.99 56.96 28.36
CA VAL A 535 -40.54 55.65 28.89
C VAL A 535 -41.47 54.51 28.48
N ASN A 536 -42.79 54.71 28.48
CA ASN A 536 -43.73 53.69 28.04
C ASN A 536 -43.65 53.43 26.53
N ARG A 537 -43.50 54.46 25.68
CA ARG A 537 -43.27 54.25 24.23
C ARG A 537 -41.98 53.46 23.96
N LYS A 538 -40.89 53.74 24.69
CA LYS A 538 -39.61 52.99 24.57
C LYS A 538 -39.77 51.52 24.99
N LYS A 539 -40.51 51.22 26.07
CA LYS A 539 -40.81 49.84 26.50
C LYS A 539 -41.61 49.06 25.45
N VAL A 540 -42.66 49.67 24.87
CA VAL A 540 -43.45 49.04 23.80
C VAL A 540 -42.61 48.71 22.57
N TRP A 541 -41.69 49.62 22.18
CA TRP A 541 -40.77 49.37 21.06
C TRP A 541 -39.81 48.20 21.31
N PHE A 542 -39.25 48.10 22.53
CA PHE A 542 -38.40 46.96 22.94
C PHE A 542 -39.14 45.61 22.94
N ILE A 543 -40.41 45.60 23.36
CA ILE A 543 -41.25 44.38 23.32
C ILE A 543 -41.55 43.99 21.87
N LEU A 544 -41.83 44.96 20.98
CA LEU A 544 -42.07 44.69 19.56
C LEU A 544 -40.83 44.17 18.83
N THR A 545 -39.63 44.69 19.07
CA THR A 545 -38.39 44.18 18.47
C THR A 545 -37.99 42.82 19.04
N GLY A 546 -38.24 42.58 20.34
CA GLY A 546 -38.12 41.25 20.96
C GLY A 546 -39.08 40.22 20.33
N LEU A 547 -40.35 40.59 20.11
CA LEU A 547 -41.31 39.70 19.46
C LEU A 547 -40.98 39.45 17.98
N LEU A 548 -40.56 40.47 17.22
CA LEU A 548 -40.14 40.31 15.82
C LEU A 548 -38.90 39.41 15.67
N SER A 549 -37.95 39.48 16.60
CA SER A 549 -36.78 38.58 16.60
C SER A 549 -37.17 37.14 17.01
N ILE A 550 -38.05 36.95 18.00
CA ILE A 550 -38.61 35.63 18.36
C ILE A 550 -39.43 35.03 17.20
N VAL A 551 -40.22 35.82 16.48
CA VAL A 551 -40.94 35.39 15.27
C VAL A 551 -39.97 35.02 14.15
N SER A 552 -38.90 35.79 13.94
CA SER A 552 -37.87 35.46 12.95
C SER A 552 -37.16 34.14 13.27
N VAL A 553 -36.79 33.92 14.54
CA VAL A 553 -36.17 32.68 15.03
C VAL A 553 -37.14 31.50 14.94
N THR A 554 -38.42 31.67 15.29
CA THR A 554 -39.40 30.59 15.16
C THR A 554 -39.79 30.28 13.72
N ILE A 555 -39.70 31.24 12.78
CA ILE A 555 -39.82 30.95 11.33
C ILE A 555 -38.60 30.16 10.83
N LEU A 556 -37.38 30.44 11.33
CA LEU A 556 -36.18 29.64 11.06
C LEU A 556 -36.32 28.20 11.60
N PHE A 557 -36.76 28.03 12.84
CA PHE A 557 -37.01 26.69 13.40
C PHE A 557 -38.20 25.97 12.77
N ALA A 558 -39.24 26.68 12.33
CA ALA A 558 -40.39 26.08 11.63
C ALA A 558 -40.04 25.62 10.21
N LYS A 559 -39.12 26.32 9.52
CA LYS A 559 -38.51 25.82 8.27
C LYS A 559 -37.58 24.62 8.49
N ASN A 560 -37.01 24.48 9.69
CA ASN A 560 -36.23 23.32 10.11
C ASN A 560 -37.05 22.26 10.88
N LYS A 561 -38.35 22.12 10.58
CA LYS A 561 -39.00 20.82 10.83
C LYS A 561 -38.34 19.79 9.90
N PRO A 562 -37.88 18.63 10.40
CA PRO A 562 -37.52 17.52 9.53
C PRO A 562 -38.79 17.06 8.83
N GLN A 563 -38.90 17.37 7.54
CA GLN A 563 -39.95 16.84 6.70
C GLN A 563 -39.65 15.34 6.55
N LEU A 564 -40.57 14.46 6.99
CA LEU A 564 -40.49 13.04 6.64
C LEU A 564 -40.76 12.92 5.14
N LEU A 565 -39.68 13.04 4.37
CA LEU A 565 -39.60 12.69 2.97
C LEU A 565 -38.91 11.32 2.84
N SER A 566 -39.08 10.75 1.66
CA SER A 566 -38.70 9.42 1.16
C SER A 566 -37.37 8.85 1.64
N ASN A 567 -37.27 7.51 1.56
CA ASN A 567 -36.02 6.73 1.65
C ASN A 567 -35.12 6.98 0.43
N ASP A 568 -34.72 8.23 0.20
CA ASP A 568 -33.81 8.62 -0.87
C ASP A 568 -32.35 8.48 -0.40
N TYR A 569 -31.61 7.55 -1.01
CA TYR A 569 -30.21 7.27 -0.70
C TYR A 569 -29.33 8.50 -0.93
N GLN A 570 -28.97 9.22 0.14
CA GLN A 570 -28.04 10.34 0.05
C GLN A 570 -26.60 9.84 -0.15
N PHE A 571 -26.15 9.88 -1.40
CA PHE A 571 -24.74 9.75 -1.76
C PHE A 571 -23.92 10.89 -1.15
N GLY A 572 -22.69 10.60 -0.74
CA GLY A 572 -21.70 11.64 -0.43
C GLY A 572 -21.26 12.41 -1.69
N PRO A 573 -20.47 13.50 -1.54
CA PRO A 573 -19.98 14.27 -2.69
C PRO A 573 -19.27 13.38 -3.72
N THR A 574 -19.57 13.60 -5.01
CA THR A 574 -19.04 12.79 -6.12
C THR A 574 -17.56 13.08 -6.33
N LEU A 575 -16.76 12.04 -6.52
CA LEU A 575 -15.35 12.15 -6.85
C LEU A 575 -15.17 12.05 -8.38
N SER A 576 -14.70 13.12 -9.01
CA SER A 576 -14.31 13.13 -10.42
C SER A 576 -12.86 12.66 -10.56
N LEU A 577 -12.63 11.35 -10.58
CA LEU A 577 -11.32 10.72 -10.71
C LEU A 577 -10.82 10.83 -12.17
N ARG A 578 -9.64 11.41 -12.39
CA ARG A 578 -8.97 11.43 -13.70
C ARG A 578 -7.67 10.63 -13.65
N LEU A 579 -7.59 9.62 -14.50
CA LEU A 579 -6.41 8.79 -14.71
C LEU A 579 -5.72 9.21 -16.01
N TYR A 580 -4.41 9.40 -15.94
CA TYR A 580 -3.50 9.61 -17.08
C TYR A 580 -2.47 8.48 -17.05
N THR A 581 -2.23 7.79 -18.15
CA THR A 581 -1.17 6.77 -18.25
C THR A 581 -0.31 6.95 -19.49
N ASN A 582 1.01 6.74 -19.36
CA ASN A 582 1.94 6.88 -20.48
C ASN A 582 3.28 6.18 -20.17
N ASN A 583 3.77 5.36 -21.10
CA ASN A 583 5.18 4.99 -21.16
C ASN A 583 5.97 6.23 -21.65
N ILE A 584 7.07 6.62 -20.97
CA ILE A 584 7.78 7.89 -21.25
C ILE A 584 8.97 7.72 -22.20
N ARG A 585 9.33 6.48 -22.57
CA ARG A 585 10.65 6.09 -23.10
C ARG A 585 11.79 6.40 -22.12
N PHE A 586 12.52 5.37 -21.69
CA PHE A 586 13.67 5.54 -20.79
C PHE A 586 14.73 6.52 -21.35
N ASP A 587 15.56 7.11 -20.49
CA ASP A 587 16.63 8.06 -20.89
C ASP A 587 17.79 7.37 -21.63
N ASN A 588 17.55 6.99 -22.88
CA ASN A 588 18.53 6.38 -23.77
C ASN A 588 19.54 7.43 -24.26
N ARG A 589 20.79 7.29 -23.81
CA ARG A 589 21.90 8.18 -24.17
C ARG A 589 22.79 7.64 -25.29
N ASN A 590 22.65 6.35 -25.62
CA ASN A 590 23.56 5.63 -26.51
C ASN A 590 23.02 5.49 -27.94
N TYR A 591 21.70 5.37 -28.08
CA TYR A 591 20.98 5.29 -29.35
C TYR A 591 19.77 6.22 -29.30
N ARG A 592 19.29 6.70 -30.45
CA ARG A 592 18.08 7.53 -30.57
C ARG A 592 17.37 7.19 -31.87
N ASP A 593 16.06 7.03 -31.80
CA ASP A 593 15.21 6.81 -32.96
C ASP A 593 15.02 8.10 -33.78
N LYS A 594 14.58 7.97 -35.05
CA LYS A 594 14.62 9.04 -36.08
C LYS A 594 14.03 10.39 -35.63
N HIS A 595 12.96 10.37 -34.84
CA HIS A 595 12.31 11.58 -34.30
C HIS A 595 12.33 11.64 -32.76
N GLU A 596 13.23 10.87 -32.12
CA GLU A 596 13.51 10.99 -30.69
C GLU A 596 14.45 12.18 -30.40
N ARG A 597 14.33 12.75 -29.20
CA ARG A 597 15.35 13.64 -28.61
C ARG A 597 15.84 13.06 -27.29
N LEU A 598 17.00 13.53 -26.83
CA LEU A 598 17.45 13.27 -25.45
C LEU A 598 16.38 13.68 -24.43
N TRP A 599 16.34 12.99 -23.29
CA TRP A 599 15.41 13.26 -22.20
C TRP A 599 15.38 14.74 -21.78
N GLU A 600 16.56 15.38 -21.69
CA GLU A 600 16.74 16.82 -21.42
C GLU A 600 15.97 17.78 -22.36
N LYS A 601 15.44 17.28 -23.49
CA LYS A 601 14.53 18.00 -24.38
C LYS A 601 13.11 17.44 -24.34
N ARG A 602 12.94 16.11 -24.26
CA ARG A 602 11.61 15.45 -24.19
C ARG A 602 10.85 15.79 -22.90
N LYS A 603 11.55 15.93 -21.76
CA LYS A 603 10.95 16.15 -20.43
C LYS A 603 10.00 17.33 -20.38
N ILE A 604 10.36 18.44 -21.02
CA ILE A 604 9.52 19.65 -21.09
C ILE A 604 8.15 19.36 -21.72
N GLN A 605 8.09 18.62 -22.84
CA GLN A 605 6.81 18.31 -23.47
C GLN A 605 6.02 17.23 -22.70
N SER A 606 6.73 16.26 -22.11
CA SER A 606 6.14 15.22 -21.27
C SER A 606 5.46 15.80 -20.01
N ILE A 607 6.17 16.67 -19.28
CA ILE A 607 5.68 17.37 -18.10
C ILE A 607 4.52 18.29 -18.47
N ASN A 608 4.65 19.14 -19.49
CA ASN A 608 3.56 20.02 -19.92
C ASN A 608 2.30 19.24 -20.35
N SER A 609 2.44 18.03 -20.92
CA SER A 609 1.31 17.15 -21.23
C SER A 609 0.61 16.66 -19.97
N MET A 610 1.37 16.24 -18.96
CA MET A 610 0.85 15.84 -17.65
C MET A 610 0.17 17.00 -16.93
N GLU A 611 0.83 18.16 -16.80
CA GLU A 611 0.28 19.38 -16.19
C GLU A 611 -1.04 19.77 -16.84
N PHE A 612 -1.08 19.96 -18.16
CA PHE A 612 -2.28 20.38 -18.88
C PHE A 612 -3.45 19.40 -18.68
N ASN A 613 -3.19 18.09 -18.68
CA ASN A 613 -4.22 17.07 -18.48
C ASN A 613 -4.61 16.84 -17.01
N THR A 614 -3.92 17.48 -16.06
CA THR A 614 -4.21 17.38 -14.62
C THR A 614 -4.39 18.75 -13.94
N LEU A 615 -4.53 19.82 -14.74
CA LEU A 615 -4.76 21.20 -14.31
C LEU A 615 -6.14 21.42 -13.67
N LEU A 616 -7.14 20.61 -14.06
CA LEU A 616 -8.51 20.67 -13.58
C LEU A 616 -8.86 19.40 -12.80
N GLY A 617 -9.62 19.54 -11.71
CA GLY A 617 -10.04 18.45 -10.85
C GLY A 617 -9.41 18.49 -9.44
N HIS A 618 -9.83 17.54 -8.61
CA HIS A 618 -9.40 17.35 -7.20
C HIS A 618 -9.12 15.87 -6.90
N ALA A 619 -8.79 15.09 -7.93
CA ALA A 619 -8.55 13.65 -7.86
C ALA A 619 -7.79 13.17 -9.11
N ASN A 620 -6.62 13.76 -9.36
CA ASN A 620 -5.82 13.49 -10.54
C ASN A 620 -4.68 12.53 -10.21
N ILE A 621 -4.57 11.44 -10.99
CA ILE A 621 -3.55 10.39 -10.82
C ILE A 621 -2.86 10.11 -12.15
N ILE A 622 -1.54 10.02 -12.10
CA ILE A 622 -0.65 9.84 -13.25
C ILE A 622 0.09 8.50 -13.07
N CYS A 623 -0.04 7.59 -14.03
CA CYS A 623 0.51 6.23 -14.00
C CYS A 623 1.56 6.07 -15.10
N LEU A 624 2.83 5.94 -14.75
CA LEU A 624 3.92 6.02 -15.73
C LEU A 624 4.65 4.69 -15.93
N GLN A 625 5.31 4.50 -17.07
CA GLN A 625 6.13 3.32 -17.41
C GLN A 625 7.49 3.72 -18.04
N GLU A 626 8.48 2.82 -17.97
CA GLU A 626 9.89 3.05 -18.36
C GLU A 626 10.64 4.16 -17.59
N VAL A 627 10.11 4.65 -16.48
CA VAL A 627 10.70 5.82 -15.81
C VAL A 627 11.99 5.44 -15.09
N LEU A 628 13.15 5.95 -15.53
CA LEU A 628 14.37 5.87 -14.73
C LEU A 628 14.34 6.90 -13.58
N HIS A 629 15.06 6.65 -12.49
CA HIS A 629 15.03 7.50 -11.30
C HIS A 629 15.30 8.99 -11.58
N ASN A 630 16.22 9.32 -12.48
CA ASN A 630 16.48 10.72 -12.89
C ASN A 630 15.28 11.35 -13.62
N GLN A 631 14.58 10.58 -14.46
CA GLN A 631 13.38 11.04 -15.15
C GLN A 631 12.23 11.28 -14.17
N LEU A 632 12.12 10.44 -13.13
CA LEU A 632 11.12 10.58 -12.07
C LEU A 632 11.35 11.85 -11.24
N VAL A 633 12.61 12.15 -10.88
CA VAL A 633 12.97 13.40 -10.20
C VAL A 633 12.67 14.61 -11.08
N ASP A 634 13.06 14.59 -12.36
CA ASP A 634 12.77 15.65 -13.33
C ASP A 634 11.25 15.93 -13.49
N ILE A 635 10.44 14.87 -13.56
CA ILE A 635 8.98 14.98 -13.67
C ILE A 635 8.38 15.60 -12.40
N LEU A 636 8.85 15.16 -11.23
CA LEU A 636 8.36 15.68 -9.95
C LEU A 636 8.81 17.11 -9.67
N GLU A 637 10.00 17.53 -10.09
CA GLU A 637 10.45 18.92 -10.00
C GLU A 637 9.60 19.81 -10.92
N GLY A 638 9.36 19.38 -12.17
CA GLY A 638 8.51 20.08 -13.12
C GLY A 638 7.07 20.25 -12.65
N LEU A 639 6.38 19.14 -12.36
CA LEU A 639 4.97 19.16 -11.91
C LEU A 639 4.74 20.02 -10.65
N ASN A 640 5.77 20.17 -9.81
CA ASN A 640 5.68 20.97 -8.59
C ASN A 640 6.10 22.43 -8.75
N SER A 641 6.73 22.83 -9.87
CA SER A 641 7.38 24.14 -10.02
C SER A 641 6.42 25.34 -9.86
N ASN A 642 5.14 25.13 -10.11
CA ASN A 642 4.08 26.14 -9.98
C ASN A 642 3.03 25.81 -8.90
N ASP A 643 3.14 24.63 -8.26
CA ASP A 643 2.00 23.90 -7.67
C ASP A 643 2.23 23.58 -6.18
N ASN A 644 2.95 24.46 -5.48
CA ASN A 644 3.25 24.42 -4.03
C ASN A 644 3.83 23.10 -3.48
N ASN A 645 4.54 22.32 -4.31
CA ASN A 645 5.05 20.98 -3.96
C ASN A 645 3.95 19.96 -3.55
N GLU A 646 2.75 20.06 -4.14
CA GLU A 646 1.63 19.15 -3.85
C GLU A 646 1.78 17.73 -4.43
N TRP A 647 2.47 17.56 -5.56
CA TRP A 647 2.65 16.28 -6.24
C TRP A 647 3.69 15.41 -5.54
N THR A 648 3.31 14.17 -5.26
CA THR A 648 4.18 13.12 -4.75
C THR A 648 3.94 11.83 -5.54
N TYR A 649 4.61 10.74 -5.17
CA TYR A 649 4.50 9.46 -5.85
C TYR A 649 4.63 8.27 -4.90
N TYR A 650 4.27 7.10 -5.42
CA TYR A 650 4.76 5.81 -4.94
C TYR A 650 5.20 4.93 -6.12
N GLY A 651 6.18 4.05 -5.88
CA GLY A 651 6.76 3.14 -6.85
C GLY A 651 8.27 3.00 -6.66
N VAL A 652 8.84 1.87 -7.07
CA VAL A 652 10.27 1.55 -6.90
C VAL A 652 10.90 1.06 -8.19
N GLY A 653 12.24 1.10 -8.26
CA GLY A 653 13.01 0.55 -9.37
C GLY A 653 12.90 -0.97 -9.45
N ARG A 654 12.52 -1.51 -10.61
CA ARG A 654 12.28 -2.96 -10.81
C ARG A 654 13.49 -3.87 -10.60
N THR A 655 14.71 -3.36 -10.62
CA THR A 655 15.93 -4.20 -10.62
C THR A 655 16.41 -4.51 -9.20
N ASP A 656 16.07 -3.68 -8.21
CA ASP A 656 16.44 -3.92 -6.80
C ASP A 656 15.32 -3.63 -5.79
N GLY A 657 14.15 -3.17 -6.23
CA GLY A 657 13.04 -2.78 -5.36
C GLY A 657 13.28 -1.45 -4.63
N ILE A 658 14.26 -0.66 -5.06
CA ILE A 658 14.61 0.64 -4.49
C ILE A 658 14.65 1.68 -5.62
N ASP A 659 15.78 1.82 -6.31
CA ASP A 659 16.02 2.90 -7.27
C ASP A 659 16.63 2.47 -8.62
N LYS A 660 16.92 1.17 -8.81
CA LYS A 660 17.56 0.69 -10.04
C LYS A 660 16.57 0.16 -11.07
N GLY A 661 16.86 0.46 -12.33
CA GLY A 661 16.04 0.06 -13.47
C GLY A 661 14.86 0.99 -13.72
N GLU A 662 13.92 0.55 -14.56
CA GLU A 662 12.66 1.24 -14.81
C GLU A 662 11.73 1.12 -13.59
N PHE A 663 11.01 2.19 -13.29
CA PHE A 663 9.88 2.23 -12.38
C PHE A 663 8.57 2.14 -13.19
N ALA A 664 7.49 1.73 -12.51
CA ALA A 664 6.11 1.93 -12.97
C ALA A 664 5.33 2.82 -11.98
N PRO A 665 5.72 4.08 -11.72
CA PRO A 665 5.28 4.83 -10.56
C PRO A 665 3.86 5.39 -10.71
N ILE A 666 3.19 5.60 -9.59
CA ILE A 666 1.88 6.24 -9.47
C ILE A 666 2.08 7.59 -8.78
N LEU A 667 1.87 8.68 -9.53
CA LEU A 667 2.00 10.07 -9.10
C LEU A 667 0.62 10.65 -8.78
N PHE A 668 0.51 11.41 -7.70
CA PHE A 668 -0.76 11.96 -7.19
C PHE A 668 -0.53 13.21 -6.33
N LYS A 669 -1.58 14.02 -6.13
CA LYS A 669 -1.52 15.17 -5.22
C LYS A 669 -1.81 14.79 -3.78
N SER A 670 -0.92 15.15 -2.87
CA SER A 670 -1.02 14.84 -1.42
C SER A 670 -2.24 15.48 -0.75
N LYS A 671 -2.82 16.53 -1.33
CA LYS A 671 -4.03 17.20 -0.84
C LYS A 671 -5.34 16.50 -1.22
N ASP A 672 -5.35 15.71 -2.29
CA ASP A 672 -6.57 15.12 -2.86
C ASP A 672 -6.91 13.77 -2.20
N PHE A 673 -5.90 13.06 -1.70
CA PHE A 673 -6.03 11.71 -1.14
C PHE A 673 -5.30 11.51 0.19
N LEU A 674 -5.76 10.53 0.97
CA LEU A 674 -4.99 9.82 1.98
C LEU A 674 -4.58 8.45 1.41
N ILE A 675 -3.35 8.03 1.69
CA ILE A 675 -2.86 6.69 1.33
C ILE A 675 -3.13 5.74 2.49
N LEU A 676 -3.87 4.67 2.22
CA LEU A 676 -4.11 3.63 3.22
C LEU A 676 -3.02 2.55 3.16
N GLU A 677 -2.66 2.14 1.95
CA GLU A 677 -1.68 1.09 1.68
C GLU A 677 -0.95 1.39 0.37
N ASN A 678 0.23 0.80 0.20
CA ASN A 678 0.96 0.77 -1.05
C ASN A 678 1.91 -0.42 -1.08
N THR A 679 2.18 -0.96 -2.26
CA THR A 679 3.15 -2.05 -2.47
C THR A 679 3.58 -2.11 -3.93
N THR A 680 4.73 -2.73 -4.23
CA THR A 680 5.15 -3.06 -5.60
C THR A 680 5.45 -4.56 -5.64
N PHE A 681 4.96 -5.26 -6.66
CA PHE A 681 5.20 -6.67 -6.87
C PHE A 681 5.65 -6.96 -8.31
N TRP A 682 6.43 -8.01 -8.50
CA TRP A 682 7.00 -8.42 -9.77
C TRP A 682 6.06 -9.33 -10.55
N LEU A 683 6.16 -9.26 -11.88
CA LEU A 683 5.43 -10.11 -12.80
C LEU A 683 6.26 -11.37 -13.05
N SER A 684 6.21 -12.28 -12.07
CA SER A 684 7.01 -13.51 -12.03
C SER A 684 6.36 -14.58 -11.15
N GLU A 685 7.02 -15.74 -11.11
CA GLU A 685 6.78 -16.83 -10.17
C GLU A 685 7.15 -16.48 -8.71
N MET A 686 7.84 -15.36 -8.47
CA MET A 686 8.24 -14.86 -7.14
C MET A 686 7.89 -13.36 -7.00
N PRO A 687 6.59 -13.01 -6.99
CA PRO A 687 6.14 -11.62 -7.15
C PRO A 687 6.55 -10.70 -6.00
N GLU A 688 6.92 -11.20 -4.83
CA GLU A 688 7.33 -10.38 -3.69
C GLU A 688 8.76 -9.80 -3.83
N PHE A 689 9.55 -10.18 -4.84
CA PHE A 689 10.98 -9.83 -4.95
C PHE A 689 11.44 -9.41 -6.36
N PRO A 690 12.51 -8.58 -6.48
CA PRO A 690 13.20 -8.30 -7.74
C PRO A 690 13.54 -9.55 -8.52
N SER A 691 12.75 -9.82 -9.55
CA SER A 691 12.77 -11.07 -10.29
C SER A 691 12.21 -10.91 -11.70
N LYS A 692 12.64 -11.82 -12.57
CA LYS A 692 12.27 -11.89 -13.97
C LYS A 692 11.40 -13.13 -14.19
N GLY A 693 10.17 -12.93 -14.64
CA GLY A 693 9.19 -14.01 -14.80
C GLY A 693 9.24 -14.74 -16.13
N TRP A 694 9.01 -16.05 -16.09
CA TRP A 694 8.71 -16.88 -17.27
C TRP A 694 9.68 -16.67 -18.46
N ASP A 695 9.17 -16.36 -19.66
CA ASP A 695 9.94 -16.12 -20.90
C ASP A 695 10.23 -14.62 -21.17
N ALA A 696 10.16 -13.76 -20.15
CA ALA A 696 10.39 -12.33 -20.30
C ALA A 696 11.79 -11.98 -20.85
N ALA A 697 11.96 -10.77 -21.36
CA ALA A 697 13.26 -10.16 -21.61
C ALA A 697 13.89 -9.66 -20.29
N LEU A 698 13.11 -8.98 -19.45
CA LEU A 698 13.58 -8.21 -18.29
C LEU A 698 12.68 -8.43 -17.07
N GLU A 699 13.08 -7.92 -15.90
CA GLU A 699 12.17 -7.77 -14.76
C GLU A 699 11.00 -6.86 -15.17
N ARG A 700 9.80 -7.13 -14.65
CA ARG A 700 8.61 -6.30 -14.85
C ARG A 700 7.79 -6.27 -13.56
N ILE A 701 7.04 -5.19 -13.36
CA ILE A 701 6.40 -4.87 -12.06
C ILE A 701 4.97 -4.36 -12.19
N VAL A 702 4.26 -4.43 -11.07
CA VAL A 702 3.00 -3.75 -10.78
C VAL A 702 3.19 -2.92 -9.52
N THR A 703 3.03 -1.61 -9.63
CA THR A 703 2.92 -0.69 -8.48
C THR A 703 1.45 -0.59 -8.10
N LEU A 704 1.15 -0.65 -6.81
CA LEU A 704 -0.20 -0.62 -6.24
C LEU A 704 -0.30 0.44 -5.15
N VAL A 705 -1.35 1.26 -5.20
CA VAL A 705 -1.69 2.24 -4.14
C VAL A 705 -3.19 2.20 -3.83
N THR A 706 -3.52 2.09 -2.54
CA THR A 706 -4.89 2.18 -2.00
C THR A 706 -5.17 3.60 -1.55
N PHE A 707 -6.06 4.29 -2.24
CA PHE A 707 -6.44 5.68 -1.98
C PHE A 707 -7.76 5.77 -1.20
N GLN A 708 -7.83 6.71 -0.26
CA GLN A 708 -9.07 7.26 0.27
C GLN A 708 -9.18 8.73 -0.17
N SER A 709 -10.33 9.13 -0.70
CA SER A 709 -10.53 10.53 -1.12
C SER A 709 -10.66 11.47 0.08
N LYS A 710 -10.00 12.63 0.04
CA LYS A 710 -10.21 13.72 1.00
C LYS A 710 -11.45 14.57 0.68
N VAL A 711 -11.95 14.52 -0.55
CA VAL A 711 -13.24 15.13 -0.95
C VAL A 711 -14.41 14.30 -0.40
N ASN A 712 -14.29 12.98 -0.40
CA ASN A 712 -15.29 12.07 0.17
C ASN A 712 -14.61 10.87 0.85
N PRO A 713 -14.39 10.90 2.17
CA PRO A 713 -13.74 9.80 2.90
C PRO A 713 -14.45 8.44 2.86
N LEU A 714 -15.70 8.36 2.38
CA LEU A 714 -16.37 7.08 2.14
C LEU A 714 -15.84 6.38 0.87
N ILE A 715 -15.34 7.14 -0.10
CA ILE A 715 -14.80 6.62 -1.37
C ILE A 715 -13.35 6.19 -1.15
N LYS A 716 -13.14 4.88 -1.29
CA LYS A 716 -11.83 4.22 -1.30
C LYS A 716 -11.69 3.41 -2.59
N PHE A 717 -10.50 3.37 -3.17
CA PHE A 717 -10.25 2.67 -4.43
C PHE A 717 -8.76 2.32 -4.58
N ASN A 718 -8.47 1.30 -5.36
CA ASN A 718 -7.10 0.86 -5.66
C ASN A 718 -6.70 1.30 -7.07
N ILE A 719 -5.48 1.77 -7.25
CA ILE A 719 -4.85 1.92 -8.56
C ILE A 719 -3.68 0.96 -8.66
N PHE A 720 -3.73 0.09 -9.67
CA PHE A 720 -2.63 -0.76 -10.12
C PHE A 720 -2.00 -0.09 -11.36
N ASN A 721 -0.68 -0.07 -11.46
CA ASN A 721 0.05 0.43 -12.62
C ASN A 721 1.16 -0.54 -13.03
N THR A 722 1.28 -0.88 -14.32
CA THR A 722 2.19 -1.94 -14.78
C THR A 722 2.87 -1.65 -16.12
N HIS A 723 3.95 -2.38 -16.40
CA HIS A 723 4.56 -2.50 -17.71
C HIS A 723 4.82 -3.99 -18.00
N TYR A 724 4.21 -4.55 -19.05
CA TYR A 724 4.37 -5.95 -19.47
C TYR A 724 5.66 -6.18 -20.26
N ASP A 725 6.12 -7.43 -20.34
CA ASP A 725 7.34 -7.73 -21.11
C ASP A 725 7.11 -7.64 -22.63
N HIS A 726 8.04 -7.00 -23.33
CA HIS A 726 7.93 -6.74 -24.76
C HIS A 726 8.17 -7.99 -25.64
N ARG A 727 8.87 -9.02 -25.14
CA ARG A 727 9.19 -10.25 -25.90
C ARG A 727 8.40 -11.47 -25.44
N GLY A 728 8.33 -11.69 -24.13
CA GLY A 728 7.83 -12.92 -23.52
C GLY A 728 6.33 -13.11 -23.67
N LYS A 729 5.90 -14.08 -24.49
CA LYS A 729 4.48 -14.35 -24.73
C LYS A 729 3.85 -15.10 -23.55
N LEU A 730 4.60 -16.03 -22.94
CA LEU A 730 4.17 -16.69 -21.70
C LEU A 730 4.10 -15.68 -20.56
N ALA A 731 5.08 -14.79 -20.45
CA ALA A 731 5.17 -13.76 -19.43
C ALA A 731 3.96 -12.82 -19.48
N ARG A 732 3.59 -12.28 -20.66
CA ARG A 732 2.37 -11.46 -20.79
C ARG A 732 1.10 -12.21 -20.38
N ARG A 733 0.90 -13.46 -20.83
CA ARG A 733 -0.25 -14.31 -20.43
C ARG A 733 -0.32 -14.48 -18.91
N GLN A 734 0.78 -14.90 -18.29
CA GLN A 734 0.81 -15.22 -16.86
C GLN A 734 0.75 -13.94 -16.01
N SER A 735 1.27 -12.81 -16.51
CA SER A 735 1.12 -11.49 -15.89
C SER A 735 -0.35 -11.09 -15.79
N SER A 736 -1.15 -11.31 -16.84
CA SER A 736 -2.60 -11.06 -16.77
C SER A 736 -3.29 -11.96 -15.75
N LYS A 737 -2.92 -13.24 -15.66
CA LYS A 737 -3.50 -14.14 -14.64
C LYS A 737 -3.13 -13.73 -13.22
N LEU A 738 -1.86 -13.38 -12.99
CA LEU A 738 -1.36 -12.90 -11.69
C LEU A 738 -2.01 -11.57 -11.27
N ILE A 739 -2.16 -10.62 -12.21
CA ILE A 739 -2.86 -9.36 -11.94
C ILE A 739 -4.34 -9.61 -11.66
N VAL A 740 -5.02 -10.46 -12.44
CA VAL A 740 -6.42 -10.83 -12.19
C VAL A 740 -6.59 -11.45 -10.80
N ASP A 741 -5.69 -12.35 -10.38
CA ASP A 741 -5.75 -12.96 -9.05
C ASP A 741 -5.49 -11.93 -7.93
N LYS A 742 -4.39 -11.17 -8.02
CA LYS A 742 -4.07 -10.11 -7.04
C LYS A 742 -5.21 -9.08 -6.95
N MET A 743 -5.76 -8.59 -8.08
CA MET A 743 -6.87 -7.61 -8.07
C MET A 743 -8.19 -8.17 -7.51
N LYS A 744 -8.45 -9.48 -7.62
CA LYS A 744 -9.64 -10.11 -7.00
C LYS A 744 -9.48 -10.31 -5.50
N ASN A 745 -8.27 -10.62 -5.04
CA ASN A 745 -7.99 -11.08 -3.68
C ASN A 745 -7.39 -9.99 -2.76
N TYR A 746 -7.34 -8.72 -3.20
CA TYR A 746 -6.63 -7.66 -2.47
C TYR A 746 -7.46 -7.01 -1.35
N ASN A 747 -8.59 -6.36 -1.67
CA ASN A 747 -9.54 -5.78 -0.71
C ASN A 747 -10.89 -5.46 -1.40
N ASP A 748 -11.91 -5.09 -0.61
CA ASP A 748 -13.28 -4.80 -1.08
C ASP A 748 -13.46 -3.45 -1.81
N TYR A 749 -12.37 -2.80 -2.26
CA TYR A 749 -12.44 -1.50 -2.93
C TYR A 749 -12.37 -1.63 -4.47
N PRO A 750 -13.11 -0.79 -5.22
CA PRO A 750 -13.02 -0.76 -6.67
C PRO A 750 -11.58 -0.55 -7.14
N SER A 751 -11.12 -1.44 -8.02
CA SER A 751 -9.74 -1.50 -8.50
C SER A 751 -9.66 -1.11 -9.97
N PHE A 752 -8.85 -0.10 -10.28
CA PHE A 752 -8.49 0.31 -11.63
C PHE A 752 -7.07 -0.16 -11.95
N LEU A 753 -6.78 -0.39 -13.23
CA LEU A 753 -5.49 -0.88 -13.69
C LEU A 753 -5.03 -0.10 -14.93
N CYS A 754 -3.85 0.51 -14.84
CA CYS A 754 -3.26 1.34 -15.88
C CYS A 754 -1.97 0.71 -16.43
N GLY A 755 -1.60 1.09 -17.66
CA GLY A 755 -0.22 1.01 -18.12
C GLY A 755 -0.03 0.44 -19.52
N ASP A 756 1.20 0.04 -19.81
CA ASP A 756 1.63 -0.55 -21.07
C ASP A 756 1.61 -2.08 -20.95
N PHE A 757 0.75 -2.71 -21.76
CA PHE A 757 0.53 -4.16 -21.76
C PHE A 757 1.29 -4.87 -22.89
N ASN A 758 1.94 -4.16 -23.82
CA ASN A 758 2.61 -4.76 -25.00
C ASN A 758 1.72 -5.83 -25.71
N THR A 759 0.40 -5.63 -25.71
CA THR A 759 -0.64 -6.62 -26.03
C THR A 759 -1.78 -5.95 -26.78
N GLU A 760 -2.14 -6.46 -27.96
CA GLU A 760 -3.24 -5.92 -28.78
C GLU A 760 -4.62 -6.41 -28.28
N PRO A 761 -5.73 -5.73 -28.63
CA PRO A 761 -7.10 -6.15 -28.24
C PRO A 761 -7.58 -7.51 -28.78
N LYS A 762 -6.74 -8.17 -29.60
CA LYS A 762 -6.95 -9.49 -30.22
C LYS A 762 -6.12 -10.61 -29.57
N ASP A 763 -5.22 -10.26 -28.64
CA ASP A 763 -4.25 -11.18 -28.07
C ASP A 763 -4.77 -11.81 -26.76
N GLU A 764 -4.32 -13.03 -26.47
CA GLU A 764 -4.70 -13.81 -25.27
C GLU A 764 -4.69 -13.01 -23.93
N PRO A 765 -3.68 -12.17 -23.61
CA PRO A 765 -3.63 -11.46 -22.33
C PRO A 765 -4.74 -10.40 -22.18
N TYR A 766 -5.15 -9.72 -23.26
CA TYR A 766 -6.29 -8.79 -23.26
C TYR A 766 -7.61 -9.55 -23.01
N HIS A 767 -7.73 -10.75 -23.59
CA HIS A 767 -8.87 -11.63 -23.36
C HIS A 767 -8.90 -12.21 -21.94
N ILE A 768 -7.77 -12.41 -21.27
CA ILE A 768 -7.74 -12.80 -19.85
C ILE A 768 -8.33 -11.71 -18.94
N LEU A 769 -8.04 -10.44 -19.20
CA LEU A 769 -8.58 -9.30 -18.42
C LEU A 769 -10.07 -9.08 -18.70
N THR A 770 -10.50 -9.11 -19.96
CA THR A 770 -11.93 -8.96 -20.32
C THR A 770 -12.80 -10.14 -19.90
N ASN A 771 -12.28 -11.39 -19.95
CA ASN A 771 -12.98 -12.57 -19.41
C ASN A 771 -13.03 -12.56 -17.88
N ALA A 772 -12.09 -11.87 -17.21
CA ALA A 772 -12.22 -11.52 -15.79
C ALA A 772 -13.16 -10.31 -15.55
N GLY A 773 -13.87 -9.82 -16.57
CA GLY A 773 -14.90 -8.80 -16.45
C GLY A 773 -14.40 -7.36 -16.43
N PHE A 774 -13.09 -7.12 -16.31
CA PHE A 774 -12.52 -5.77 -16.33
C PHE A 774 -12.87 -5.05 -17.63
N LYS A 775 -13.26 -3.77 -17.52
CA LYS A 775 -13.71 -2.97 -18.67
C LYS A 775 -12.56 -2.11 -19.20
N ASP A 776 -12.15 -2.37 -20.43
CA ASP A 776 -11.32 -1.47 -21.23
C ASP A 776 -12.10 -0.17 -21.46
N SER A 777 -11.60 0.96 -20.95
CA SER A 777 -12.31 2.25 -21.03
C SER A 777 -12.50 2.75 -22.45
N ARG A 778 -11.61 2.36 -23.37
CA ARG A 778 -11.73 2.64 -24.82
C ARG A 778 -12.91 1.90 -25.45
N ALA A 779 -13.24 0.72 -24.93
CA ALA A 779 -14.33 -0.13 -25.43
C ALA A 779 -15.66 0.07 -24.68
N LEU A 780 -15.64 0.69 -23.50
CA LEU A 780 -16.82 0.97 -22.68
C LEU A 780 -17.49 2.32 -23.02
N ILE A 781 -16.75 3.27 -23.59
CA ILE A 781 -17.24 4.63 -23.83
C ILE A 781 -17.98 4.77 -25.17
N ASP A 782 -19.01 5.62 -25.22
CA ASP A 782 -19.59 6.05 -26.49
C ASP A 782 -18.62 6.96 -27.26
N TYR A 783 -18.66 6.88 -28.59
CA TYR A 783 -17.84 7.70 -29.48
C TYR A 783 -17.91 9.20 -29.17
N GLU A 784 -19.10 9.70 -28.81
CA GLU A 784 -19.35 11.12 -28.47
C GLU A 784 -18.57 11.63 -27.24
N PHE A 785 -18.08 10.73 -26.38
CA PHE A 785 -17.26 11.07 -25.20
C PHE A 785 -15.81 10.54 -25.31
N SER A 786 -15.43 10.07 -26.51
CA SER A 786 -14.07 9.68 -26.87
C SER A 786 -13.37 10.79 -27.66
N TYR A 787 -12.06 10.97 -27.51
CA TYR A 787 -11.31 11.96 -28.29
C TYR A 787 -9.83 11.63 -28.54
N GLY A 788 -9.27 12.18 -29.62
CA GLY A 788 -7.83 12.12 -29.91
C GLY A 788 -7.46 11.15 -31.03
N TYR A 789 -6.45 10.31 -30.79
CA TYR A 789 -5.90 9.33 -31.73
C TYR A 789 -6.52 7.94 -31.56
N GLU A 790 -6.27 7.03 -32.51
CA GLU A 790 -6.81 5.66 -32.49
C GLU A 790 -5.77 4.60 -32.08
N SER A 791 -4.47 4.84 -32.30
CA SER A 791 -3.37 3.97 -31.83
C SER A 791 -2.60 4.59 -30.67
N THR A 792 -2.08 3.78 -29.75
CA THR A 792 -1.32 4.25 -28.58
C THR A 792 0.18 4.28 -28.84
N PHE A 793 0.72 3.35 -29.63
CA PHE A 793 2.15 3.29 -29.97
C PHE A 793 2.47 4.05 -31.27
N THR A 794 3.62 4.73 -31.31
CA THR A 794 4.15 5.45 -32.49
C THR A 794 5.55 5.01 -32.90
N GLY A 795 6.33 4.37 -32.01
CA GLY A 795 7.69 3.89 -32.31
C GLY A 795 8.66 4.95 -32.82
N PHE A 796 8.43 6.23 -32.49
CA PHE A 796 9.12 7.41 -33.03
C PHE A 796 9.08 7.59 -34.57
N ASP A 797 8.34 6.80 -35.35
CA ASP A 797 8.29 6.96 -36.82
C ASP A 797 7.00 7.63 -37.30
N ARG A 798 7.12 8.89 -37.74
CA ARG A 798 6.02 9.69 -38.28
C ARG A 798 5.54 9.26 -39.66
N GLU A 799 6.36 8.53 -40.41
CA GLU A 799 6.06 8.09 -41.77
C GLU A 799 5.41 6.71 -41.79
N ASN A 800 5.65 5.89 -40.76
CA ASN A 800 5.18 4.50 -40.65
C ASN A 800 4.60 4.19 -39.25
N GLU A 801 3.86 5.13 -38.64
CA GLU A 801 3.24 4.94 -37.32
C GLU A 801 2.39 3.65 -37.31
N PRO A 802 2.63 2.70 -36.38
CA PRO A 802 1.86 1.47 -36.32
C PRO A 802 0.44 1.72 -35.80
N PHE A 803 -0.55 1.07 -36.41
CA PHE A 803 -1.90 1.00 -35.86
C PHE A 803 -1.94 -0.09 -34.77
N SER A 804 -1.54 0.29 -33.57
CA SER A 804 -1.31 -0.60 -32.42
C SER A 804 -1.91 0.00 -31.15
N ILE A 805 -2.63 -0.82 -30.37
CA ILE A 805 -3.23 -0.42 -29.10
C ILE A 805 -2.65 -1.32 -28.01
N ILE A 806 -1.73 -0.78 -27.21
CA ILE A 806 -1.03 -1.52 -26.15
C ILE A 806 -1.05 -0.82 -24.79
N ASP A 807 -1.44 0.45 -24.74
CA ASP A 807 -1.60 1.23 -23.51
C ASP A 807 -3.09 1.28 -23.11
N TYR A 808 -3.41 0.94 -21.86
CA TYR A 808 -4.81 0.77 -21.42
C TYR A 808 -5.11 1.42 -20.07
N ILE A 809 -6.38 1.77 -19.88
CA ILE A 809 -6.96 2.06 -18.57
C ILE A 809 -8.19 1.15 -18.39
N TRP A 810 -8.05 0.22 -17.46
CA TRP A 810 -9.07 -0.76 -17.07
C TRP A 810 -9.83 -0.30 -15.84
N SER A 811 -11.13 -0.58 -15.81
CA SER A 811 -12.04 -0.24 -14.71
C SER A 811 -12.81 -1.45 -14.18
N PRO A 812 -13.38 -1.39 -12.96
CA PRO A 812 -14.16 -2.47 -12.36
C PRO A 812 -15.31 -2.94 -13.26
N TYR A 813 -15.67 -4.23 -13.15
CA TYR A 813 -16.62 -4.88 -14.06
C TYR A 813 -18.03 -4.28 -14.08
N PHE A 814 -18.38 -3.50 -13.06
CA PHE A 814 -19.66 -2.80 -12.88
C PHE A 814 -19.61 -1.30 -13.23
N THR A 815 -18.51 -0.83 -13.83
CA THR A 815 -18.40 0.55 -14.31
C THR A 815 -19.41 0.79 -15.44
N LYS A 816 -20.24 1.82 -15.28
CA LYS A 816 -21.36 2.14 -16.17
C LYS A 816 -20.94 3.08 -17.31
N GLN A 817 -21.58 2.89 -18.46
CA GLN A 817 -21.51 3.74 -19.63
C GLN A 817 -22.54 4.86 -19.49
N ASN A 818 -22.11 6.02 -19.00
CA ASN A 818 -22.98 7.16 -18.66
C ASN A 818 -24.15 6.78 -17.72
N ASN A 819 -25.20 7.61 -17.64
CA ASN A 819 -26.33 7.42 -16.71
C ASN A 819 -27.34 6.33 -17.16
N LEU A 820 -26.98 5.46 -18.10
CA LEU A 820 -27.84 4.39 -18.56
C LEU A 820 -27.71 3.17 -17.65
N ALA A 821 -28.84 2.68 -17.14
CA ALA A 821 -28.89 1.44 -16.38
C ALA A 821 -28.78 0.25 -17.33
N THR A 822 -27.57 -0.28 -17.50
CA THR A 822 -27.30 -1.48 -18.30
C THR A 822 -27.84 -2.74 -17.63
N THR A 823 -29.08 -3.12 -17.95
CA THR A 823 -29.64 -4.42 -17.62
C THR A 823 -28.97 -5.52 -18.46
N PHE A 824 -28.04 -6.26 -17.88
CA PHE A 824 -27.52 -7.49 -18.47
C PHE A 824 -27.26 -8.55 -17.40
N GLU A 825 -28.03 -9.63 -17.44
CA GLU A 825 -27.66 -10.87 -16.74
C GLU A 825 -26.53 -11.54 -17.52
N MET A 826 -25.41 -11.82 -16.84
CA MET A 826 -24.37 -12.69 -17.37
C MET A 826 -23.70 -13.41 -16.19
N ASN A 827 -23.45 -14.72 -16.35
CA ASN A 827 -23.17 -15.66 -15.26
C ASN A 827 -22.29 -15.09 -14.14
N ASN A 828 -22.87 -14.97 -12.94
CA ASN A 828 -22.24 -14.30 -11.82
C ASN A 828 -21.09 -15.16 -11.24
N TYR A 829 -19.86 -14.88 -11.68
CA TYR A 829 -18.63 -15.52 -11.17
C TYR A 829 -18.02 -14.77 -9.98
N TYR A 830 -18.77 -13.82 -9.40
CA TYR A 830 -18.38 -12.94 -8.32
C TYR A 830 -19.41 -12.95 -7.19
N ASN A 831 -19.14 -13.71 -6.12
CA ASN A 831 -19.90 -13.65 -4.87
C ASN A 831 -19.40 -12.49 -3.98
N LEU A 832 -19.47 -11.25 -4.49
CA LEU A 832 -19.02 -10.04 -3.78
C LEU A 832 -19.94 -8.85 -4.10
N ASP A 833 -20.74 -8.44 -3.11
CA ASP A 833 -21.81 -7.44 -3.22
C ASP A 833 -21.31 -5.97 -3.30
N HIS A 834 -20.30 -5.70 -4.13
CA HIS A 834 -19.70 -4.36 -4.25
C HIS A 834 -20.62 -3.34 -4.94
N HIS A 835 -21.65 -3.79 -5.68
CA HIS A 835 -22.49 -2.95 -6.54
C HIS A 835 -23.52 -2.13 -5.78
N ASP A 836 -24.00 -2.64 -4.65
CA ASP A 836 -25.05 -2.00 -3.84
C ASP A 836 -24.58 -0.69 -3.20
N TYR A 837 -23.25 -0.49 -3.14
CA TYR A 837 -22.62 0.62 -2.43
C TYR A 837 -21.83 1.58 -3.31
N TYR A 838 -21.30 1.14 -4.45
CA TYR A 838 -20.49 1.98 -5.36
C TYR A 838 -21.18 2.22 -6.71
N ASP A 839 -21.39 3.49 -7.05
CA ASP A 839 -21.79 3.94 -8.38
C ASP A 839 -20.57 4.53 -9.09
N ILE A 840 -20.10 3.87 -10.15
CA ILE A 840 -18.93 4.27 -10.92
C ILE A 840 -19.34 4.43 -12.38
N VAL A 841 -19.15 5.62 -12.94
CA VAL A 841 -19.58 5.97 -14.29
C VAL A 841 -18.38 6.51 -15.07
N LEU A 842 -18.03 5.89 -16.20
CA LEU A 842 -17.05 6.44 -17.13
C LEU A 842 -17.67 7.64 -17.86
N LYS A 843 -16.98 8.78 -17.86
CA LYS A 843 -17.47 10.06 -18.39
C LYS A 843 -16.79 10.49 -19.67
N GLN A 844 -15.48 10.26 -19.78
CA GLN A 844 -14.67 10.60 -20.96
C GLN A 844 -13.47 9.67 -21.07
N PHE A 845 -12.99 9.47 -22.30
CA PHE A 845 -11.76 8.75 -22.62
C PHE A 845 -11.01 9.45 -23.76
N GLY A 846 -9.69 9.32 -23.84
CA GLY A 846 -8.96 9.77 -25.02
C GLY A 846 -7.50 9.31 -25.10
N ILE A 847 -6.96 9.33 -26.33
CA ILE A 847 -5.55 9.00 -26.63
C ILE A 847 -4.89 10.27 -27.19
N LEU A 848 -3.88 10.77 -26.49
CA LEU A 848 -3.37 12.14 -26.65
C LEU A 848 -2.20 12.23 -27.63
N GLY A 849 -2.06 13.39 -28.29
CA GLY A 849 -0.95 13.63 -29.22
C GLY A 849 0.39 13.82 -28.50
N ASN A 850 1.40 13.03 -28.88
CA ASN A 850 2.76 13.07 -28.35
C ASN A 850 3.80 13.75 -29.27
N TRP A 851 3.38 14.29 -30.41
CA TRP A 851 4.22 14.92 -31.45
C TRP A 851 4.25 16.45 -31.34
N PHE A 852 5.44 17.05 -31.32
CA PHE A 852 5.63 18.50 -31.29
C PHE A 852 6.88 18.95 -32.07
N LYS A 853 6.72 19.93 -32.98
CA LYS A 853 7.80 20.57 -33.74
C LYS A 853 8.80 19.61 -34.42
N GLY A 854 8.32 18.47 -34.93
CA GLY A 854 9.13 17.50 -35.69
C GLY A 854 9.65 16.30 -34.88
N PHE A 855 9.26 16.16 -33.61
CA PHE A 855 9.78 15.16 -32.68
C PHE A 855 8.66 14.64 -31.76
N TYR A 856 8.82 13.44 -31.22
CA TYR A 856 7.96 12.93 -30.15
C TYR A 856 8.61 13.11 -28.76
N PHE A 857 7.80 13.21 -27.72
CA PHE A 857 8.29 13.15 -26.33
C PHE A 857 8.33 11.74 -25.72
N SER A 858 7.71 10.76 -26.39
CA SER A 858 7.77 9.32 -26.11
C SER A 858 7.38 8.55 -27.39
N ASP A 859 7.77 7.29 -27.54
CA ASP A 859 7.24 6.34 -28.53
C ASP A 859 5.80 5.89 -28.21
N HIS A 860 5.28 6.20 -27.03
CA HIS A 860 3.88 5.98 -26.65
C HIS A 860 3.11 7.29 -26.50
N ARG A 861 1.83 7.26 -26.83
CA ARG A 861 0.85 8.32 -26.58
C ARG A 861 0.30 8.21 -25.16
N PRO A 862 0.06 9.32 -24.46
CA PRO A 862 -0.69 9.26 -23.21
C PRO A 862 -2.14 8.85 -23.45
N VAL A 863 -2.65 7.98 -22.59
CA VAL A 863 -4.07 7.60 -22.55
C VAL A 863 -4.70 8.23 -21.30
N VAL A 864 -5.92 8.75 -21.42
CA VAL A 864 -6.65 9.39 -20.32
C VAL A 864 -8.07 8.86 -20.19
N ALA A 865 -8.54 8.74 -18.95
CA ALA A 865 -9.93 8.42 -18.62
C ALA A 865 -10.40 9.29 -17.44
N THR A 866 -11.68 9.65 -17.44
CA THR A 866 -12.32 10.37 -16.33
C THR A 866 -13.61 9.68 -15.92
N TYR A 867 -13.74 9.43 -14.62
CA TYR A 867 -14.85 8.72 -13.99
C TYR A 867 -15.50 9.57 -12.90
N GLU A 868 -16.81 9.45 -12.75
CA GLU A 868 -17.50 9.82 -11.52
C GLU A 868 -17.60 8.59 -10.61
N LEU A 869 -17.06 8.69 -9.39
CA LEU A 869 -17.26 7.71 -8.32
C LEU A 869 -18.18 8.32 -7.27
N ARG A 870 -19.18 7.54 -6.84
CA ARG A 870 -20.06 7.85 -5.71
C ARG A 870 -20.16 6.62 -4.81
N ARG A 871 -20.43 6.85 -3.52
CA ARG A 871 -20.74 5.78 -2.58
C ARG A 871 -22.00 6.12 -1.79
N THR A 872 -22.93 5.16 -1.66
CA THR A 872 -24.05 5.29 -0.72
C THR A 872 -23.54 5.19 0.71
N LYS A 873 -24.24 5.85 1.64
CA LYS A 873 -23.97 5.72 3.07
C LYS A 873 -24.85 4.59 3.61
N LEU A 874 -24.22 3.54 4.15
CA LEU A 874 -24.90 2.57 5.01
C LEU A 874 -25.49 3.31 6.23
N ILE A 875 -26.72 2.98 6.59
CA ILE A 875 -27.47 3.53 7.73
C ILE A 875 -27.35 2.57 8.91
#